data_AF-A0A2N1W1D0-F1
#
_entry.id   AF-A0A2N1W1D0-F1
#
_cell.length_a   1.000
_cell.length_b   1.000
_cell.length_c   1.000
_cell.angle_alpha   90.00
_cell.angle_beta   90.00
_cell.angle_gamma   90.00
#
_symmetry.space_group_name_H-M   'P 1'
#
loop_
_entity.id
_entity.type
_entity.pdbx_description
1 polymer ?
#
loop_
_entity_poly.entity_id
_entity_poly.type
_entity_poly.pdbx_seq_one_letter_code
_entity_poly.pdbx_strand_id
1 'polypeptide(L)'
;EDAEDGDNTNLFGGYWYTYQDGTGAAVVPVPETAGGGTFAMTAGGYNGSAMAANFTGTVGPITAANNDYPSIGMGSQLNSMAGAPPEGTGQVTDISGCTGVRFYAKGDNKAYHIKIPYTTSADASLTGYNDYRYDFTAPLAWTLIDIPFTLFAQATGWGTAYPLLEVLANAKALQFQTSFNATTGTTTADLWIDDLIIYGCAVCPTPPPTGNTATPTNTVPAGATSTNTHTATNTHTATNTNTIPGPTATFTNTVAVLGVDTVTLVPGTGTITIPSVSTVTVNFNITGQNATSTLIELVDGSGTAVATLYNSGTTIAPGAQSINVSTAGITGIPDGIYIVRVTVMNSGLGQMAMASSASRAWSLAPTGPTATNTNTHTATHTHTNTNTYTATVTNTPTGPTATPTATDVPGNITVSNVTVLSLIDIPSLTTVPVQFQIGVESAQQVQIILASAGSSDPIGIYTLTDELGIGVHTVLIPASWFATIPSGNYVFNVKVTNTDSGNTDMSGSNIAVLTNAGVPTLTPTPVVTPDSDLEIPDDKPFFSYPNPADATRDVNIKFFITKNAKTVTFKMYTSSSRLVKQLEVPASEINRGFRSLTAGDNIITVPAEYFKSLSNGTYYYVIMVKDDAGKEARSSVDKIIIVK
;
A
#
# COMPACT_ATOMS: atom_id res chain seq x y z
N GLU A 1 13.31 6.68 -1.18
CA GLU A 1 14.64 6.99 -1.71
C GLU A 1 14.80 8.48 -1.67
N ASP A 2 15.69 8.97 -0.81
CA ASP A 2 15.91 10.38 -0.49
C ASP A 2 17.25 10.90 -1.07
N ALA A 3 18.03 10.05 -1.75
CA ALA A 3 19.28 10.37 -2.45
C ALA A 3 20.43 10.91 -1.58
N GLU A 4 20.26 10.96 -0.26
CA GLU A 4 21.13 11.74 0.64
C GLU A 4 22.53 11.16 0.85
N ASP A 5 22.74 9.87 0.57
CA ASP A 5 24.07 9.25 0.62
C ASP A 5 24.93 9.56 -0.62
N GLY A 6 24.33 10.15 -1.65
CA GLY A 6 25.00 10.57 -2.88
C GLY A 6 25.43 9.43 -3.79
N ASP A 7 25.10 8.18 -3.46
CA ASP A 7 25.35 7.03 -4.32
C ASP A 7 24.12 6.69 -5.19
N ASN A 8 24.24 5.72 -6.09
CA ASN A 8 23.13 5.35 -6.97
C ASN A 8 22.31 4.17 -6.46
N THR A 9 22.59 3.65 -5.29
CA THR A 9 21.83 2.56 -4.67
C THR A 9 20.62 3.15 -3.97
N ASN A 10 19.46 2.54 -4.15
CA ASN A 10 18.28 2.93 -3.41
C ASN A 10 18.04 2.05 -2.17
N LEU A 11 17.07 2.44 -1.35
CA LEU A 11 16.66 1.70 -0.15
C LEU A 11 16.20 0.25 -0.38
N PHE A 12 15.89 -0.16 -1.62
CA PHE A 12 15.58 -1.55 -1.97
C PHE A 12 16.82 -2.34 -2.43
N GLY A 13 17.99 -1.70 -2.43
CA GLY A 13 19.26 -2.25 -2.89
C GLY A 13 19.43 -2.23 -4.41
N GLY A 14 18.46 -1.70 -5.16
CA GLY A 14 18.57 -1.53 -6.60
C GLY A 14 19.30 -0.24 -6.97
N TYR A 15 19.68 -0.10 -8.24
CA TYR A 15 20.45 1.05 -8.71
C TYR A 15 19.60 2.05 -9.50
N TRP A 16 19.97 3.33 -9.39
CA TRP A 16 19.62 4.39 -10.31
C TRP A 16 20.53 4.37 -11.54
N TYR A 17 19.93 4.67 -12.68
CA TYR A 17 20.59 4.64 -13.99
C TYR A 17 19.92 5.61 -14.96
N THR A 18 20.66 6.04 -15.98
CA THR A 18 20.10 6.74 -17.15
C THR A 18 20.02 5.80 -18.35
N TYR A 19 19.18 6.16 -19.31
CA TYR A 19 19.11 5.48 -20.60
C TYR A 19 18.73 6.48 -21.70
N GLN A 20 19.06 6.13 -22.92
CA GLN A 20 18.71 6.88 -24.13
C GLN A 20 18.39 5.90 -25.25
N ASP A 21 17.47 6.28 -26.13
CA ASP A 21 17.10 5.51 -27.30
C ASP A 21 16.79 6.43 -28.48
N GLY A 22 17.03 5.95 -29.69
CA GLY A 22 16.70 6.64 -30.95
C GLY A 22 17.64 7.79 -31.37
N THR A 23 17.42 8.28 -32.59
CA THR A 23 18.31 9.28 -33.22
C THR A 23 18.19 10.65 -32.57
N GLY A 24 19.33 11.25 -32.23
CA GLY A 24 19.38 12.59 -31.62
C GLY A 24 19.04 12.62 -30.12
N ALA A 25 18.93 11.44 -29.50
CA ALA A 25 18.89 11.29 -28.05
C ALA A 25 20.30 11.35 -27.45
N ALA A 26 20.48 12.20 -26.44
CA ALA A 26 21.70 12.27 -25.64
C ALA A 26 21.32 12.59 -24.19
N VAL A 27 21.77 11.80 -23.23
CA VAL A 27 21.46 11.96 -21.80
C VAL A 27 22.71 12.17 -20.96
N VAL A 28 22.57 12.98 -19.91
CA VAL A 28 23.58 13.23 -18.87
C VAL A 28 22.92 13.02 -17.50
N PRO A 29 23.48 12.19 -16.61
CA PRO A 29 24.72 11.41 -16.77
C PRO A 29 24.68 10.41 -17.93
N VAL A 30 25.81 10.21 -18.61
CA VAL A 30 25.90 9.26 -19.72
C VAL A 30 25.81 7.84 -19.14
N PRO A 31 24.98 6.94 -19.69
CA PRO A 31 24.86 5.57 -19.19
C PRO A 31 26.17 4.80 -19.34
N GLU A 32 26.48 3.90 -18.40
CA GLU A 32 27.68 3.04 -18.47
C GLU A 32 27.75 2.23 -19.78
N THR A 33 26.61 1.73 -20.24
CA THR A 33 26.48 0.99 -21.51
C THR A 33 26.84 1.81 -22.75
N ALA A 34 26.83 3.15 -22.64
CA ALA A 34 27.24 4.09 -23.68
C ALA A 34 28.66 4.65 -23.44
N GLY A 35 29.44 4.06 -22.53
CA GLY A 35 30.79 4.50 -22.18
C GLY A 35 30.84 5.63 -21.15
N GLY A 36 29.71 5.90 -20.47
CA GLY A 36 29.65 6.81 -19.33
C GLY A 36 30.14 6.18 -18.02
N GLY A 37 29.87 6.85 -16.91
CA GLY A 37 30.17 6.37 -15.57
C GLY A 37 28.91 5.93 -14.83
N THR A 38 29.11 5.40 -13.62
CA THR A 38 28.01 5.11 -12.68
C THR A 38 27.17 6.36 -12.48
N PHE A 39 25.85 6.18 -12.45
CA PHE A 39 24.94 7.26 -12.12
C PHE A 39 25.36 7.89 -10.79
N ALA A 40 25.26 9.21 -10.69
CA ALA A 40 25.56 9.91 -9.46
C ALA A 40 24.42 10.89 -9.19
N MET A 41 24.01 10.97 -7.92
CA MET A 41 23.02 11.96 -7.51
C MET A 41 23.59 13.37 -7.71
N THR A 42 22.70 14.31 -7.99
CA THR A 42 23.06 15.70 -8.25
C THR A 42 22.66 16.58 -7.08
N ALA A 43 23.53 17.50 -6.69
CA ALA A 43 23.27 18.40 -5.57
C ALA A 43 22.05 19.31 -5.82
N GLY A 44 21.25 19.55 -4.78
CA GLY A 44 20.12 20.48 -4.79
C GLY A 44 18.75 19.82 -4.81
N GLY A 45 18.53 18.92 -3.86
CA GLY A 45 17.27 18.19 -3.69
C GLY A 45 16.13 19.03 -3.10
N TYR A 46 15.02 18.37 -2.81
CA TYR A 46 13.80 18.95 -2.26
C TYR A 46 13.94 19.35 -0.79
N ASN A 47 13.32 20.47 -0.41
CA ASN A 47 13.24 20.94 0.99
C ASN A 47 14.60 21.05 1.72
N GLY A 48 15.67 21.29 0.97
CA GLY A 48 17.02 21.41 1.52
C GLY A 48 17.77 20.08 1.67
N SER A 49 17.25 18.98 1.12
CA SER A 49 18.02 17.74 0.94
C SER A 49 19.26 18.00 0.07
N ALA A 50 20.34 17.31 0.39
CA ALA A 50 21.63 17.55 -0.23
C ALA A 50 21.60 17.18 -1.72
N MET A 51 20.87 16.12 -2.07
CA MET A 51 20.99 15.42 -3.34
C MET A 51 19.61 15.09 -3.93
N ALA A 52 19.56 14.85 -5.24
CA ALA A 52 18.40 14.33 -5.94
C ALA A 52 18.83 13.61 -7.22
N ALA A 53 17.97 12.72 -7.73
CA ALA A 53 18.17 12.12 -9.04
C ALA A 53 17.87 13.16 -10.12
N ASN A 54 18.83 13.40 -11.02
CA ASN A 54 18.65 14.31 -12.14
C ASN A 54 19.14 13.67 -13.44
N PHE A 55 18.44 13.95 -14.53
CA PHE A 55 19.04 13.88 -15.85
C PHE A 55 18.74 15.14 -16.65
N THR A 56 19.70 15.49 -17.51
CA THR A 56 19.53 16.49 -18.57
C THR A 56 19.86 15.86 -19.92
N GLY A 57 19.50 16.51 -21.01
CA GLY A 57 19.86 16.00 -22.33
C GLY A 57 19.12 16.62 -23.48
N THR A 58 19.16 15.94 -24.62
CA THR A 58 18.45 16.33 -25.83
C THR A 58 17.71 15.15 -26.45
N VAL A 59 16.57 15.41 -27.09
CA VAL A 59 15.75 14.44 -27.82
C VAL A 59 15.49 14.93 -29.24
N GLY A 60 15.67 14.05 -30.23
CA GLY A 60 15.43 14.31 -31.65
C GLY A 60 13.95 14.20 -32.06
N PRO A 61 13.66 14.32 -33.37
CA PRO A 61 12.31 14.19 -33.92
C PRO A 61 11.93 12.73 -34.15
N ILE A 62 10.63 12.43 -34.06
CA ILE A 62 10.11 11.10 -34.41
C ILE A 62 10.29 10.86 -35.90
N THR A 63 10.89 9.71 -36.25
CA THR A 63 10.95 9.23 -37.64
C THR A 63 10.15 7.93 -37.75
N ALA A 64 8.83 8.07 -37.85
CA ALA A 64 7.90 6.94 -37.85
C ALA A 64 8.19 5.89 -38.94
N ALA A 65 8.70 6.32 -40.11
CA ALA A 65 9.08 5.42 -41.21
C ALA A 65 10.20 4.43 -40.83
N ASN A 66 11.03 4.77 -39.85
CA ASN A 66 12.14 3.94 -39.37
C ASN A 66 11.84 3.30 -38.00
N ASN A 67 10.61 3.45 -37.49
CA ASN A 67 10.26 3.09 -36.12
C ASN A 67 11.18 3.71 -35.06
N ASP A 68 11.66 4.93 -35.32
CA ASP A 68 12.58 5.66 -34.45
C ASP A 68 11.81 6.70 -33.64
N TYR A 69 11.76 6.48 -32.32
CA TYR A 69 11.06 7.31 -31.35
C TYR A 69 12.05 7.75 -30.27
N PRO A 70 12.84 8.80 -30.54
CA PRO A 70 13.92 9.19 -29.64
C PRO A 70 13.40 9.48 -28.23
N SER A 71 14.13 9.02 -27.22
CA SER A 71 13.80 9.28 -25.83
C SER A 71 15.03 9.24 -24.94
N ILE A 72 14.97 9.96 -23.83
CA ILE A 72 15.94 9.86 -22.76
C ILE A 72 15.20 9.74 -21.43
N GLY A 73 15.86 9.13 -20.45
CA GLY A 73 15.26 8.91 -19.15
C GLY A 73 16.24 8.46 -18.09
N MET A 74 15.68 8.24 -16.91
CA MET A 74 16.34 7.58 -15.79
C MET A 74 15.41 6.56 -15.16
N GLY A 75 15.95 5.62 -14.39
CA GLY A 75 15.16 4.63 -13.67
C GLY A 75 15.77 4.28 -12.33
N SER A 76 14.95 3.68 -11.48
CA SER A 76 15.35 3.13 -10.18
C SER A 76 14.90 1.67 -10.11
N GLN A 77 15.86 0.75 -9.98
CA GLN A 77 15.59 -0.68 -9.88
C GLN A 77 14.98 -1.04 -8.52
N LEU A 78 14.07 -2.00 -8.47
CA LEU A 78 13.34 -2.35 -7.24
C LEU A 78 14.03 -3.43 -6.38
N ASN A 79 15.20 -3.91 -6.80
CA ASN A 79 16.09 -4.76 -6.01
C ASN A 79 17.49 -4.82 -6.66
N SER A 80 18.48 -5.34 -5.94
CA SER A 80 19.88 -5.39 -6.38
C SER A 80 20.18 -6.30 -7.58
N MET A 81 19.25 -7.18 -7.95
CA MET A 81 19.39 -8.16 -9.02
C MET A 81 18.40 -7.91 -10.18
N ALA A 82 17.74 -6.74 -10.19
CA ALA A 82 16.65 -6.45 -11.10
C ALA A 82 17.10 -6.22 -12.55
N GLY A 83 18.36 -5.80 -12.76
CA GLY A 83 18.93 -5.63 -14.10
C GLY A 83 19.10 -6.97 -14.84
N ALA A 84 19.11 -6.91 -16.17
CA ALA A 84 19.48 -8.05 -17.00
C ALA A 84 20.92 -8.53 -16.75
N PRO A 85 21.25 -9.79 -17.11
CA PRO A 85 22.63 -10.25 -17.14
C PRO A 85 23.50 -9.44 -18.13
N PRO A 86 24.79 -9.18 -17.79
CA PRO A 86 25.52 -9.68 -16.63
C PRO A 86 25.34 -8.87 -15.33
N GLU A 87 24.68 -7.72 -15.38
CA GLU A 87 24.57 -6.78 -14.24
C GLU A 87 23.63 -7.29 -13.14
N GLY A 88 22.66 -8.14 -13.48
CA GLY A 88 21.77 -8.82 -12.55
C GLY A 88 21.24 -10.16 -13.08
N THR A 89 20.13 -10.63 -12.52
CA THR A 89 19.44 -11.87 -12.93
C THR A 89 18.05 -11.61 -13.49
N GLY A 90 17.66 -10.34 -13.63
CA GLY A 90 16.31 -9.93 -13.96
C GLY A 90 15.31 -10.29 -12.86
N GLN A 91 15.74 -10.23 -11.60
CA GLN A 91 14.88 -10.54 -10.45
C GLN A 91 13.75 -9.52 -10.34
N VAL A 92 12.52 -10.02 -10.18
CA VAL A 92 11.33 -9.18 -9.99
C VAL A 92 11.13 -8.82 -8.51
N THR A 93 10.47 -7.69 -8.28
CA THR A 93 9.94 -7.25 -6.99
C THR A 93 8.42 -7.13 -7.13
N ASP A 94 7.68 -7.92 -6.35
CA ASP A 94 6.22 -7.83 -6.32
C ASP A 94 5.78 -6.57 -5.57
N ILE A 95 5.18 -5.63 -6.30
CA ILE A 95 4.58 -4.40 -5.77
C ILE A 95 3.06 -4.37 -6.00
N SER A 96 2.44 -5.51 -6.34
CA SER A 96 1.00 -5.62 -6.61
C SER A 96 0.14 -5.37 -5.37
N GLY A 97 0.70 -5.54 -4.17
CA GLY A 97 0.07 -5.21 -2.90
C GLY A 97 0.17 -3.74 -2.49
N CYS A 98 0.79 -2.88 -3.31
CA CYS A 98 0.95 -1.44 -3.05
C CYS A 98 -0.11 -0.63 -3.81
N THR A 99 -0.44 0.56 -3.30
CA THR A 99 -1.51 1.39 -3.88
C THR A 99 -1.02 2.39 -4.91
N GLY A 100 0.25 2.82 -4.83
CA GLY A 100 0.77 3.83 -5.74
C GLY A 100 2.21 4.23 -5.47
N VAL A 101 2.62 5.27 -6.18
CA VAL A 101 3.95 5.88 -6.11
C VAL A 101 3.81 7.39 -5.97
N ARG A 102 4.67 7.98 -5.14
CA ARG A 102 4.81 9.43 -5.02
C ARG A 102 6.27 9.85 -5.02
N PHE A 103 6.54 11.05 -5.48
CA PHE A 103 7.87 11.66 -5.56
C PHE A 103 7.73 13.17 -5.72
N TYR A 104 8.76 13.93 -5.35
CA TYR A 104 8.86 15.33 -5.73
C TYR A 104 9.52 15.44 -7.09
N ALA A 105 9.00 16.33 -7.94
CA ALA A 105 9.58 16.64 -9.24
C ALA A 105 9.79 18.15 -9.42
N LYS A 106 10.89 18.51 -10.07
CA LYS A 106 11.10 19.82 -10.71
C LYS A 106 11.77 19.60 -12.07
N GLY A 107 11.70 20.59 -12.95
CA GLY A 107 12.30 20.49 -14.28
C GLY A 107 12.01 21.69 -15.16
N ASP A 108 11.89 21.44 -16.45
CA ASP A 108 11.79 22.44 -17.51
C ASP A 108 10.36 22.79 -17.96
N ASN A 109 9.35 22.49 -17.13
CA ASN A 109 7.93 22.70 -17.41
C ASN A 109 7.42 21.93 -18.65
N LYS A 110 8.07 20.79 -18.98
CA LYS A 110 7.63 19.87 -20.04
C LYS A 110 7.03 18.60 -19.48
N ALA A 111 6.42 17.82 -20.38
CA ALA A 111 5.77 16.55 -20.05
C ALA A 111 6.76 15.38 -20.00
N TYR A 112 6.67 14.59 -18.95
CA TYR A 112 7.40 13.35 -18.75
C TYR A 112 6.40 12.26 -18.39
N HIS A 113 6.83 11.02 -18.41
CA HIS A 113 6.04 9.94 -17.82
C HIS A 113 6.88 9.11 -16.89
N ILE A 114 6.23 8.64 -15.83
CA ILE A 114 6.69 7.50 -15.06
C ILE A 114 6.07 6.24 -15.67
N LYS A 115 6.85 5.18 -15.83
CA LYS A 115 6.40 3.89 -16.35
C LYS A 115 6.92 2.72 -15.52
N ILE A 116 6.22 1.60 -15.64
CA ILE A 116 6.56 0.31 -15.03
C ILE A 116 6.85 -0.66 -16.18
N PRO A 117 8.13 -0.83 -16.57
CA PRO A 117 8.49 -1.75 -17.65
C PRO A 117 8.12 -3.18 -17.28
N TYR A 118 7.53 -3.91 -18.24
CA TYR A 118 7.31 -5.35 -18.09
C TYR A 118 8.19 -6.12 -19.08
N THR A 119 9.25 -6.74 -18.53
CA THR A 119 10.34 -7.32 -19.31
C THR A 119 10.68 -8.74 -18.89
N THR A 120 11.24 -9.51 -19.82
CA THR A 120 11.91 -10.81 -19.53
C THR A 120 13.17 -10.60 -18.68
N SER A 121 13.75 -11.67 -18.12
CA SER A 121 14.98 -11.58 -17.33
C SER A 121 16.19 -10.99 -18.09
N ALA A 122 16.14 -10.95 -19.42
CA ALA A 122 17.16 -10.31 -20.28
C ALA A 122 16.75 -8.89 -20.74
N ASP A 123 15.82 -8.26 -20.02
CA ASP A 123 15.26 -6.92 -20.31
C ASP A 123 14.58 -6.74 -21.68
N ALA A 124 14.24 -7.84 -22.36
CA ALA A 124 13.39 -7.77 -23.55
C ALA A 124 11.94 -7.42 -23.15
N SER A 125 11.35 -6.40 -23.77
CA SER A 125 9.97 -5.97 -23.50
C SER A 125 8.94 -7.06 -23.84
N LEU A 126 8.04 -7.33 -22.90
CA LEU A 126 6.89 -8.23 -23.09
C LEU A 126 5.67 -7.47 -23.64
N THR A 127 5.57 -6.18 -23.33
CA THR A 127 4.49 -5.28 -23.75
C THR A 127 4.68 -4.74 -25.17
N GLY A 128 5.79 -5.06 -25.84
CA GLY A 128 6.16 -4.41 -27.10
C GLY A 128 6.38 -2.91 -26.93
N TYR A 129 6.98 -2.51 -25.80
CA TYR A 129 7.23 -1.15 -25.33
C TYR A 129 5.98 -0.32 -24.98
N ASN A 130 4.80 -0.93 -24.99
CA ASN A 130 3.57 -0.30 -24.51
C ASN A 130 3.42 -0.47 -22.99
N ASP A 131 4.40 -0.01 -22.21
CA ASP A 131 4.40 -0.19 -20.76
C ASP A 131 3.32 0.63 -20.06
N TYR A 132 2.88 0.17 -18.88
CA TYR A 132 1.99 0.96 -18.02
C TYR A 132 2.69 2.26 -17.63
N ARG A 133 2.05 3.40 -17.90
CA ARG A 133 2.63 4.71 -17.62
C ARG A 133 1.59 5.73 -17.16
N TYR A 134 2.10 6.82 -16.56
CA TYR A 134 1.34 8.02 -16.24
C TYR A 134 2.14 9.26 -16.65
N ASP A 135 1.51 10.15 -17.41
CA ASP A 135 2.12 11.41 -17.86
C ASP A 135 1.94 12.50 -16.79
N PHE A 136 3.02 13.23 -16.51
CA PHE A 136 3.03 14.39 -15.62
C PHE A 136 3.86 15.52 -16.23
N THR A 137 3.61 16.76 -15.81
CA THR A 137 4.47 17.90 -16.19
C THR A 137 5.45 18.15 -15.06
N ALA A 138 6.74 18.30 -15.36
CA ALA A 138 7.77 18.62 -14.36
C ALA A 138 7.85 20.14 -14.16
N PRO A 139 7.29 20.70 -13.08
CA PRO A 139 7.20 22.15 -12.90
C PRO A 139 8.56 22.79 -12.58
N LEU A 140 8.66 24.11 -12.69
CA LEU A 140 9.92 24.83 -12.37
C LEU A 140 10.31 24.77 -10.88
N ALA A 141 9.34 24.54 -9.99
CA ALA A 141 9.54 24.42 -8.56
C ALA A 141 9.20 23.00 -8.10
N TRP A 142 9.91 22.49 -7.10
CA TRP A 142 9.63 21.18 -6.52
C TRP A 142 8.15 21.03 -6.16
N THR A 143 7.51 20.01 -6.71
CA THR A 143 6.09 19.73 -6.52
C THR A 143 5.92 18.24 -6.27
N LEU A 144 5.09 17.90 -5.27
CA LEU A 144 4.73 16.51 -5.01
C LEU A 144 3.86 15.99 -6.15
N ILE A 145 4.30 14.90 -6.75
CA ILE A 145 3.55 14.10 -7.70
C ILE A 145 3.13 12.82 -6.96
N ASP A 146 1.82 12.60 -6.82
CA ASP A 146 1.25 11.45 -6.12
C ASP A 146 0.30 10.70 -7.06
N ILE A 147 0.62 9.44 -7.38
CA ILE A 147 -0.01 8.68 -8.45
C ILE A 147 -0.40 7.29 -7.92
N PRO A 148 -1.70 7.04 -7.70
CA PRO A 148 -2.22 5.69 -7.52
C PRO A 148 -1.92 4.82 -8.74
N PHE A 149 -1.55 3.55 -8.54
CA PHE A 149 -1.27 2.64 -9.66
C PHE A 149 -2.47 2.42 -10.58
N THR A 150 -3.69 2.60 -10.07
CA THR A 150 -4.93 2.56 -10.86
C THR A 150 -5.02 3.65 -11.94
N LEU A 151 -4.19 4.70 -11.87
CA LEU A 151 -4.09 5.73 -12.90
C LEU A 151 -3.09 5.39 -14.01
N PHE A 152 -2.24 4.37 -13.81
CA PHE A 152 -1.35 3.92 -14.87
C PHE A 152 -2.15 3.20 -15.95
N ALA A 153 -1.82 3.47 -17.21
CA ALA A 153 -2.46 2.81 -18.33
C ALA A 153 -1.44 2.46 -19.42
N GLN A 154 -1.74 1.41 -20.17
CA GLN A 154 -1.12 1.15 -21.47
C GLN A 154 -1.87 1.94 -22.54
N ALA A 155 -1.17 2.42 -23.55
CA ALA A 155 -1.79 3.11 -24.67
C ALA A 155 -2.65 2.15 -25.51
N THR A 156 -3.77 2.65 -26.03
CA THR A 156 -4.67 1.84 -26.86
C THR A 156 -4.16 1.72 -28.28
N GLY A 157 -4.25 0.52 -28.87
CA GLY A 157 -4.07 0.32 -30.32
C GLY A 157 -2.68 -0.11 -30.79
N TRP A 158 -1.75 -0.41 -29.89
CA TRP A 158 -0.44 -0.99 -30.23
C TRP A 158 0.17 -1.77 -29.04
N GLY A 159 1.22 -2.55 -29.30
CA GLY A 159 1.86 -3.39 -28.28
C GLY A 159 0.98 -4.53 -27.76
N THR A 160 1.45 -5.18 -26.70
CA THR A 160 0.75 -6.28 -26.01
C THR A 160 0.19 -5.78 -24.69
N ALA A 161 -1.12 -5.93 -24.50
CA ALA A 161 -1.78 -5.54 -23.26
C ALA A 161 -1.66 -6.65 -22.19
N TYR A 162 -1.37 -6.25 -20.95
CA TYR A 162 -1.31 -7.14 -19.79
C TYR A 162 -2.17 -6.58 -18.64
N PRO A 163 -2.73 -7.42 -17.77
CA PRO A 163 -3.37 -6.96 -16.54
C PRO A 163 -2.40 -6.15 -15.66
N LEU A 164 -2.85 -5.01 -15.12
CA LEU A 164 -2.01 -4.16 -14.26
C LEU A 164 -1.41 -4.94 -13.08
N LEU A 165 -2.20 -5.81 -12.42
CA LEU A 165 -1.72 -6.61 -11.30
C LEU A 165 -0.60 -7.57 -11.69
N GLU A 166 -0.62 -8.13 -12.91
CA GLU A 166 0.45 -8.99 -13.41
C GLU A 166 1.74 -8.21 -13.61
N VAL A 167 1.64 -6.99 -14.16
CA VAL A 167 2.79 -6.09 -14.34
C VAL A 167 3.38 -5.67 -13.00
N LEU A 168 2.53 -5.30 -12.03
CA LEU A 168 2.97 -4.93 -10.68
C LEU A 168 3.61 -6.10 -9.92
N ALA A 169 3.12 -7.33 -10.10
CA ALA A 169 3.71 -8.52 -9.48
C ALA A 169 5.09 -8.88 -10.05
N ASN A 170 5.43 -8.35 -11.22
CA ASN A 170 6.66 -8.64 -11.94
C ASN A 170 7.52 -7.37 -12.17
N ALA A 171 7.32 -6.32 -11.37
CA ALA A 171 8.02 -5.06 -11.55
C ALA A 171 9.52 -5.22 -11.24
N LYS A 172 10.37 -4.57 -12.03
CA LYS A 172 11.83 -4.54 -11.81
C LYS A 172 12.39 -3.16 -11.59
N ALA A 173 11.71 -2.14 -12.12
CA ALA A 173 12.12 -0.76 -12.00
C ALA A 173 10.91 0.16 -12.14
N LEU A 174 11.05 1.37 -11.63
CA LEU A 174 10.27 2.54 -12.05
C LEU A 174 11.16 3.38 -12.96
N GLN A 175 10.64 3.79 -14.12
CA GLN A 175 11.38 4.59 -15.09
C GLN A 175 10.69 5.91 -15.38
N PHE A 176 11.47 6.99 -15.44
CA PHE A 176 11.07 8.32 -15.86
C PHE A 176 11.61 8.57 -17.26
N GLN A 177 10.78 9.09 -18.17
CA GLN A 177 11.15 9.31 -19.57
C GLN A 177 10.52 10.58 -20.11
N THR A 178 11.15 11.19 -21.11
CA THR A 178 10.53 12.27 -21.90
C THR A 178 9.23 11.81 -22.59
N SER A 179 8.16 12.61 -22.51
CA SER A 179 6.91 12.43 -23.27
C SER A 179 6.79 13.37 -24.47
N PHE A 180 7.91 13.96 -24.90
CA PHE A 180 7.96 14.90 -26.02
C PHE A 180 9.15 14.61 -26.93
N ASN A 181 9.04 15.07 -28.17
CA ASN A 181 10.07 15.01 -29.19
C ASN A 181 10.23 16.37 -29.87
N ALA A 182 11.38 16.62 -30.48
CA ALA A 182 11.55 17.80 -31.32
C ALA A 182 10.66 17.70 -32.57
N THR A 183 10.17 18.82 -33.10
CA THR A 183 9.59 18.86 -34.45
C THR A 183 10.70 18.88 -35.51
N THR A 184 11.80 19.56 -35.23
CA THR A 184 13.01 19.66 -36.07
C THR A 184 14.24 19.82 -35.18
N GLY A 185 15.39 19.26 -35.57
CA GLY A 185 16.62 19.35 -34.78
C GLY A 185 16.51 18.56 -33.47
N THR A 186 16.96 19.12 -32.35
CA THR A 186 16.78 18.53 -31.02
C THR A 186 16.09 19.51 -30.06
N THR A 187 15.44 18.97 -29.04
CA THR A 187 14.87 19.73 -27.92
C THR A 187 15.49 19.25 -26.62
N THR A 188 15.70 20.14 -25.67
CA THR A 188 16.33 19.79 -24.38
C THR A 188 15.36 19.10 -23.43
N ALA A 189 15.88 18.42 -22.42
CA ALA A 189 15.13 17.96 -21.26
C ALA A 189 15.94 18.24 -19.98
N ASP A 190 15.24 18.47 -18.88
CA ASP A 190 15.79 18.57 -17.53
C ASP A 190 14.71 18.10 -16.54
N LEU A 191 14.98 16.98 -15.88
CA LEU A 191 14.08 16.37 -14.90
C LEU A 191 14.84 16.04 -13.62
N TRP A 192 14.29 16.47 -12.50
CA TRP A 192 14.75 16.15 -11.17
C TRP A 192 13.67 15.37 -10.43
N ILE A 193 14.09 14.34 -9.70
CA ILE A 193 13.23 13.49 -8.88
C ILE A 193 13.88 13.37 -7.51
N ASP A 194 13.06 13.51 -6.47
CA ASP A 194 13.47 13.33 -5.08
C ASP A 194 12.35 12.64 -4.27
N ASP A 195 12.70 12.05 -3.13
CA ASP A 195 11.77 11.36 -2.22
C ASP A 195 10.87 10.34 -2.95
N LEU A 196 11.46 9.50 -3.79
CA LEU A 196 10.72 8.44 -4.49
C LEU A 196 10.24 7.38 -3.49
N ILE A 197 8.92 7.25 -3.36
CA ILE A 197 8.24 6.39 -2.39
C ILE A 197 7.16 5.57 -3.10
N ILE A 198 7.23 4.25 -2.95
CA ILE A 198 6.09 3.35 -3.20
C ILE A 198 5.30 3.24 -1.89
N TYR A 199 3.98 3.45 -1.95
CA TYR A 199 3.14 3.54 -0.75
C TYR A 199 1.92 2.61 -0.79
N GLY A 200 1.30 2.45 0.38
CA GLY A 200 0.11 1.62 0.59
C GLY A 200 0.35 0.13 0.36
N CYS A 201 1.59 -0.33 0.54
CA CYS A 201 1.92 -1.74 0.48
C CYS A 201 1.31 -2.49 1.67
N ALA A 202 0.60 -3.59 1.40
CA ALA A 202 0.11 -4.50 2.44
C ALA A 202 1.27 -5.08 3.28
N VAL A 203 2.40 -5.34 2.63
CA VAL A 203 3.70 -5.63 3.24
C VAL A 203 4.74 -4.88 2.42
N CYS A 204 5.61 -4.10 3.05
CA CYS A 204 6.74 -3.51 2.32
C CYS A 204 7.56 -4.65 1.70
N PRO A 205 7.89 -4.61 0.40
CA PRO A 205 8.74 -5.62 -0.22
C PRO A 205 10.01 -5.77 0.63
N THR A 206 10.21 -6.95 1.23
CA THR A 206 11.42 -7.21 2.00
C THR A 206 12.58 -7.19 1.01
N PRO A 207 13.63 -6.37 1.22
CA PRO A 207 14.83 -6.45 0.40
C PRO A 207 15.28 -7.92 0.35
N PRO A 208 15.53 -8.51 -0.83
CA PRO A 208 15.79 -9.93 -0.92
C PRO A 208 17.05 -10.29 -0.13
N PRO A 209 17.10 -11.47 0.52
CA PRO A 209 18.31 -11.95 1.16
C PRO A 209 19.39 -12.12 0.09
N THR A 210 20.51 -11.43 0.24
CA THR A 210 21.67 -11.58 -0.64
C THR A 210 22.18 -13.03 -0.59
N GLY A 211 22.04 -13.79 -1.68
CA GLY A 211 22.52 -15.18 -1.75
C GLY A 211 22.60 -15.77 -3.17
N ASN A 212 23.81 -16.13 -3.60
CA ASN A 212 24.25 -17.50 -3.93
C ASN A 212 25.34 -17.50 -5.01
N THR A 213 26.56 -17.94 -4.67
CA THR A 213 27.60 -18.30 -5.66
C THR A 213 27.88 -19.80 -5.57
N ALA A 214 27.82 -20.47 -6.72
CA ALA A 214 27.95 -21.91 -6.88
C ALA A 214 29.30 -22.45 -6.40
N THR A 215 29.26 -23.56 -5.65
CA THR A 215 30.45 -24.28 -5.16
C THR A 215 30.88 -25.37 -6.16
N PRO A 216 32.08 -25.32 -6.75
CA PRO A 216 32.70 -26.49 -7.35
C PRO A 216 33.43 -27.28 -6.25
N THR A 217 32.96 -28.49 -5.98
CA THR A 217 33.58 -29.41 -5.02
C THR A 217 34.89 -29.94 -5.60
N ASN A 218 36.02 -29.65 -4.95
CA ASN A 218 37.26 -30.40 -5.20
C ASN A 218 37.87 -30.84 -3.86
N THR A 219 37.89 -32.16 -3.66
CA THR A 219 38.41 -32.83 -2.47
C THR A 219 39.92 -32.95 -2.57
N VAL A 220 40.67 -32.51 -1.55
CA VAL A 220 42.10 -32.85 -1.40
C VAL A 220 42.37 -33.41 0.01
N PRO A 221 43.15 -34.51 0.15
CA PRO A 221 43.35 -35.22 1.41
C PRO A 221 44.34 -34.56 2.37
N ALA A 222 44.17 -34.89 3.65
CA ALA A 222 44.86 -34.34 4.81
C ALA A 222 46.33 -34.77 4.96
N GLY A 223 47.13 -33.86 5.53
CA GLY A 223 48.32 -34.23 6.31
C GLY A 223 49.45 -33.20 6.28
N ALA A 224 49.57 -32.39 7.34
CA ALA A 224 50.83 -32.17 8.06
C ALA A 224 50.67 -31.11 9.17
N THR A 225 51.04 -31.52 10.38
CA THR A 225 51.19 -30.76 11.62
C THR A 225 52.53 -30.02 11.71
N SER A 226 52.56 -28.81 12.31
CA SER A 226 53.77 -28.30 12.97
C SER A 226 53.54 -27.28 14.09
N THR A 227 54.03 -27.71 15.26
CA THR A 227 54.70 -27.08 16.42
C THR A 227 54.95 -25.55 16.44
N ASN A 228 54.60 -24.91 17.56
CA ASN A 228 54.87 -23.50 17.89
C ASN A 228 56.08 -23.33 18.83
N THR A 229 56.84 -22.26 18.63
CA THR A 229 57.81 -21.70 19.60
C THR A 229 57.47 -20.23 19.85
N HIS A 230 57.28 -19.85 21.12
CA HIS A 230 56.97 -18.48 21.55
C HIS A 230 58.22 -17.67 21.89
N THR A 231 58.16 -16.36 21.63
CA THR A 231 58.98 -15.36 22.33
C THR A 231 58.15 -14.09 22.51
N ALA A 232 58.05 -13.60 23.75
CA ALA A 232 57.32 -12.42 24.14
C ALA A 232 58.28 -11.23 24.32
N THR A 233 57.79 -10.00 24.06
CA THR A 233 58.47 -8.78 24.50
C THR A 233 57.42 -7.74 24.88
N ASN A 234 57.58 -7.16 26.07
CA ASN A 234 56.73 -6.12 26.66
C ASN A 234 57.22 -4.74 26.24
N THR A 235 56.32 -3.80 25.94
CA THR A 235 56.64 -2.37 25.87
C THR A 235 55.47 -1.55 26.40
N HIS A 236 55.76 -0.64 27.33
CA HIS A 236 54.82 0.30 27.96
C HIS A 236 54.57 1.51 27.04
N THR A 237 53.32 2.00 26.98
CA THR A 237 52.94 3.26 26.32
C THR A 237 52.23 4.17 27.33
N ALA A 238 52.61 5.45 27.35
CA ALA A 238 52.07 6.49 28.23
C ALA A 238 50.77 7.10 27.66
N THR A 239 49.83 7.40 28.56
CA THR A 239 48.50 7.94 28.24
C THR A 239 48.50 9.47 28.36
N ASN A 240 48.10 10.19 27.32
CA ASN A 240 47.70 11.60 27.38
C ASN A 240 46.19 11.71 27.16
N THR A 241 45.48 12.26 28.14
CA THR A 241 44.02 12.47 28.12
C THR A 241 43.69 13.78 27.42
N ASN A 242 42.96 13.73 26.31
CA ASN A 242 42.40 14.89 25.62
C ASN A 242 40.90 14.97 25.93
N THR A 243 40.44 16.05 26.55
CA THR A 243 39.04 16.26 26.94
C THR A 243 38.30 16.96 25.80
N ILE A 244 37.46 16.22 25.07
CA ILE A 244 36.59 16.76 24.00
C ILE A 244 35.27 17.23 24.65
N PRO A 245 34.80 18.47 24.42
CA PRO A 245 33.47 18.91 24.88
C PRO A 245 32.37 18.08 24.21
N GLY A 246 31.43 17.58 25.01
CA GLY A 246 30.36 16.69 24.55
C GLY A 246 29.45 17.33 23.48
N PRO A 247 28.90 16.52 22.55
CA PRO A 247 28.02 17.01 21.50
C PRO A 247 26.75 17.62 22.10
N THR A 248 26.46 18.85 21.68
CA THR A 248 25.18 19.50 21.99
C THR A 248 24.13 18.90 21.06
N ALA A 249 23.20 18.13 21.62
CA ALA A 249 22.06 17.60 20.88
C ALA A 249 21.20 18.78 20.37
N THR A 250 21.22 19.02 19.07
CA THR A 250 20.31 19.96 18.42
C THR A 250 19.02 19.19 18.16
N PHE A 251 18.01 19.39 19.01
CA PHE A 251 16.68 18.85 18.78
C PHE A 251 15.97 19.68 17.72
N THR A 252 15.96 19.21 16.47
CA THR A 252 15.07 19.72 15.43
C THR A 252 13.67 19.17 15.72
N ASN A 253 12.80 19.97 16.32
CA ASN A 253 11.43 19.58 16.62
C ASN A 253 10.61 19.68 15.32
N THR A 254 10.44 18.56 14.61
CA THR A 254 9.61 18.50 13.41
C THR A 254 8.14 18.57 13.83
N VAL A 255 7.51 19.73 13.63
CA VAL A 255 6.07 19.89 13.86
C VAL A 255 5.31 19.05 12.84
N ALA A 256 4.45 18.14 13.31
CA ALA A 256 3.61 17.33 12.43
C ALA A 256 2.74 18.21 11.52
N VAL A 257 2.59 17.84 10.25
CA VAL A 257 1.81 18.59 9.26
C VAL A 257 0.36 18.08 9.27
N LEU A 258 -0.60 18.99 9.39
CA LEU A 258 -2.03 18.71 9.26
C LEU A 258 -2.33 18.23 7.84
N GLY A 259 -2.98 17.08 7.73
CA GLY A 259 -3.49 16.55 6.48
C GLY A 259 -4.97 16.20 6.56
N VAL A 260 -5.61 16.14 5.39
CA VAL A 260 -6.92 15.52 5.21
C VAL A 260 -6.89 14.71 3.92
N ASP A 261 -7.38 13.47 3.96
CA ASP A 261 -7.48 12.59 2.81
C ASP A 261 -8.82 11.84 2.80
N THR A 262 -9.03 11.03 1.75
CA THR A 262 -10.14 10.06 1.63
C THR A 262 -11.57 10.63 1.76
N VAL A 263 -11.85 11.76 1.08
CA VAL A 263 -13.21 12.33 1.10
C VAL A 263 -14.19 11.49 0.26
N THR A 264 -15.21 10.92 0.92
CA THR A 264 -16.26 10.13 0.28
C THR A 264 -17.65 10.56 0.73
N LEU A 265 -18.67 10.23 -0.06
CA LEU A 265 -20.06 10.60 0.17
C LEU A 265 -20.93 9.36 0.34
N VAL A 266 -21.92 9.43 1.21
CA VAL A 266 -23.01 8.44 1.31
C VAL A 266 -24.35 9.17 1.08
N PRO A 267 -25.17 8.73 0.10
CA PRO A 267 -25.01 7.55 -0.75
C PRO A 267 -23.81 7.64 -1.71
N GLY A 268 -23.12 6.51 -1.88
CA GLY A 268 -21.87 6.40 -2.64
C GLY A 268 -22.03 6.51 -4.15
N THR A 269 -23.23 6.30 -4.69
CA THR A 269 -23.55 6.34 -6.12
C THR A 269 -24.93 6.97 -6.34
N GLY A 270 -25.21 7.36 -7.60
CA GLY A 270 -26.48 7.96 -8.00
C GLY A 270 -26.51 9.48 -7.96
N THR A 271 -27.65 10.04 -8.36
CA THR A 271 -27.91 11.49 -8.33
C THR A 271 -28.45 11.88 -6.96
N ILE A 272 -27.83 12.84 -6.29
CA ILE A 272 -28.36 13.42 -5.06
C ILE A 272 -29.50 14.37 -5.46
N THR A 273 -30.73 13.97 -5.18
CA THR A 273 -31.93 14.75 -5.52
C THR A 273 -32.40 15.52 -4.31
N ILE A 274 -32.33 16.85 -4.36
CA ILE A 274 -32.83 17.74 -3.31
C ILE A 274 -34.27 18.16 -3.65
N PRO A 275 -35.22 18.16 -2.71
CA PRO A 275 -35.06 17.94 -1.26
C PRO A 275 -35.25 16.49 -0.82
N SER A 276 -35.42 15.54 -1.76
CA SER A 276 -35.72 14.13 -1.46
C SER A 276 -34.68 13.46 -0.55
N VAL A 277 -33.41 13.85 -0.69
CA VAL A 277 -32.33 13.48 0.22
C VAL A 277 -32.17 14.61 1.25
N SER A 278 -32.52 14.36 2.51
CA SER A 278 -32.46 15.36 3.60
C SER A 278 -31.08 15.52 4.24
N THR A 279 -30.24 14.50 4.11
CA THR A 279 -28.89 14.47 4.69
C THR A 279 -27.95 13.70 3.78
N VAL A 280 -26.72 14.18 3.65
CA VAL A 280 -25.61 13.46 3.01
C VAL A 280 -24.56 13.21 4.07
N THR A 281 -23.98 12.00 4.12
CA THR A 281 -22.85 11.73 5.02
C THR A 281 -21.55 11.99 4.26
N VAL A 282 -20.66 12.77 4.86
CA VAL A 282 -19.32 13.06 4.33
C VAL A 282 -18.32 12.36 5.23
N ASN A 283 -17.59 11.38 4.67
CA ASN A 283 -16.50 10.72 5.37
C ASN A 283 -15.16 11.26 4.87
N PHE A 284 -14.21 11.43 5.77
CA PHE A 284 -12.85 11.89 5.48
C PHE A 284 -11.92 11.49 6.62
N ASN A 285 -10.61 11.54 6.43
CA ASN A 285 -9.66 11.20 7.48
C ASN A 285 -8.68 12.35 7.72
N ILE A 286 -8.47 12.71 8.99
CA ILE A 286 -7.54 13.77 9.41
C ILE A 286 -6.22 13.12 9.78
N THR A 287 -5.10 13.66 9.29
CA THR A 287 -3.76 13.10 9.55
C THR A 287 -2.81 14.12 10.16
N GLY A 288 -1.77 13.60 10.82
CA GLY A 288 -0.68 14.37 11.42
C GLY A 288 -1.02 15.04 12.75
N GLN A 289 -2.09 15.83 12.82
CA GLN A 289 -2.46 16.57 14.03
C GLN A 289 -3.94 16.98 14.07
N ASN A 290 -4.38 17.55 15.19
CA ASN A 290 -5.77 17.98 15.38
C ASN A 290 -6.13 19.12 14.40
N ALA A 291 -7.35 19.08 13.86
CA ALA A 291 -7.96 20.22 13.19
C ALA A 291 -8.78 21.02 14.21
N THR A 292 -8.59 22.34 14.29
CA THR A 292 -9.39 23.23 15.14
C THR A 292 -10.67 23.73 14.45
N SER A 293 -10.79 23.55 13.13
CA SER A 293 -12.00 23.87 12.39
C SER A 293 -12.13 23.02 11.14
N THR A 294 -13.38 22.77 10.74
CA THR A 294 -13.74 22.00 9.54
C THR A 294 -14.81 22.73 8.76
N LEU A 295 -14.57 22.89 7.46
CA LEU A 295 -15.48 23.47 6.49
C LEU A 295 -15.75 22.42 5.40
N ILE A 296 -17.03 22.18 5.10
CA ILE A 296 -17.48 21.29 4.03
C ILE A 296 -18.34 22.10 3.06
N GLU A 297 -17.95 22.10 1.79
CA GLU A 297 -18.57 22.90 0.74
C GLU A 297 -18.89 22.06 -0.48
N LEU A 298 -19.95 22.45 -1.19
CA LEU A 298 -20.24 21.99 -2.54
C LEU A 298 -19.54 22.92 -3.52
N VAL A 299 -18.82 22.34 -4.47
CA VAL A 299 -17.98 23.07 -5.41
C VAL A 299 -18.30 22.64 -6.84
N ASP A 300 -18.40 23.61 -7.75
CA ASP A 300 -18.67 23.36 -9.17
C ASP A 300 -17.41 22.91 -9.95
N GLY A 301 -17.57 22.60 -11.24
CA GLY A 301 -16.47 22.19 -12.12
C GLY A 301 -15.38 23.24 -12.33
N SER A 302 -15.61 24.50 -11.93
CA SER A 302 -14.59 25.57 -11.95
C SER A 302 -13.79 25.66 -10.66
N GLY A 303 -14.18 24.92 -9.61
CA GLY A 303 -13.55 24.98 -8.30
C GLY A 303 -14.15 26.04 -7.37
N THR A 304 -15.24 26.69 -7.77
CA THR A 304 -15.96 27.73 -7.00
C THR A 304 -16.94 27.10 -6.02
N ALA A 305 -16.93 27.53 -4.76
CA ALA A 305 -17.90 27.09 -3.75
C ALA A 305 -19.29 27.66 -4.07
N VAL A 306 -20.27 26.77 -4.27
CA VAL A 306 -21.65 27.12 -4.59
C VAL A 306 -22.62 26.95 -3.42
N ALA A 307 -22.23 26.18 -2.40
CA ALA A 307 -22.97 26.03 -1.15
C ALA A 307 -22.05 25.60 0.00
N THR A 308 -22.30 26.10 1.21
CA THR A 308 -21.66 25.59 2.44
C THR A 308 -22.58 24.58 3.10
N LEU A 309 -22.08 23.36 3.29
CA LEU A 309 -22.83 22.23 3.85
C LEU A 309 -22.60 22.09 5.37
N TYR A 310 -21.40 22.44 5.83
CA TYR A 310 -21.02 22.36 7.23
C TYR A 310 -19.87 23.32 7.52
N ASN A 311 -19.94 24.01 8.66
CA ASN A 311 -18.85 24.86 9.15
C ASN A 311 -18.83 24.76 10.68
N SER A 312 -17.71 24.28 11.23
CA SER A 312 -17.55 24.09 12.68
C SER A 312 -16.16 24.50 13.14
N GLY A 313 -16.10 25.13 14.32
CA GLY A 313 -14.88 25.43 15.06
C GLY A 313 -14.56 24.40 16.15
N THR A 314 -15.19 23.22 16.11
CA THR A 314 -14.88 22.14 17.05
C THR A 314 -13.56 21.48 16.69
N THR A 315 -12.72 21.25 17.70
CA THR A 315 -11.46 20.52 17.51
C THR A 315 -11.71 19.04 17.25
N ILE A 316 -11.16 18.52 16.16
CA ILE A 316 -11.24 17.11 15.76
C ILE A 316 -9.83 16.52 15.75
N ALA A 317 -9.66 15.36 16.40
CA ALA A 317 -8.39 14.64 16.45
C ALA A 317 -8.10 13.90 15.13
N PRO A 318 -6.83 13.50 14.87
CA PRO A 318 -6.49 12.60 13.77
C PRO A 318 -7.33 11.32 13.77
N GLY A 319 -7.63 10.82 12.58
CA GLY A 319 -8.41 9.61 12.33
C GLY A 319 -9.63 9.87 11.45
N ALA A 320 -10.37 8.78 11.20
CA ALA A 320 -11.55 8.77 10.36
C ALA A 320 -12.70 9.58 10.99
N GLN A 321 -13.31 10.42 10.17
CA GLN A 321 -14.41 11.31 10.51
C GLN A 321 -15.61 10.99 9.61
N SER A 322 -16.80 11.11 10.18
CA SER A 322 -18.07 10.95 9.48
C SER A 322 -19.04 12.03 9.95
N ILE A 323 -19.39 12.95 9.05
CA ILE A 323 -20.25 14.10 9.37
C ILE A 323 -21.50 14.01 8.50
N ASN A 324 -22.67 13.95 9.15
CA ASN A 324 -23.96 14.10 8.48
C ASN A 324 -24.21 15.59 8.22
N VAL A 325 -24.22 15.98 6.96
CA VAL A 325 -24.54 17.34 6.53
C VAL A 325 -25.98 17.42 6.06
N SER A 326 -26.71 18.42 6.56
CA SER A 326 -28.08 18.68 6.13
C SER A 326 -28.05 19.27 4.72
N THR A 327 -28.89 18.76 3.83
CA THR A 327 -29.16 19.40 2.53
C THR A 327 -30.29 20.42 2.63
N ALA A 328 -30.98 20.49 3.79
CA ALA A 328 -32.03 21.46 4.02
C ALA A 328 -31.44 22.87 4.04
N GLY A 329 -31.82 23.69 3.06
CA GLY A 329 -31.31 25.06 2.87
C GLY A 329 -30.49 25.25 1.60
N ILE A 330 -30.08 24.17 0.94
CA ILE A 330 -29.48 24.25 -0.40
C ILE A 330 -30.60 24.63 -1.38
N THR A 331 -30.56 25.86 -1.86
CA THR A 331 -31.52 26.41 -2.83
C THR A 331 -30.77 27.13 -3.94
N GLY A 332 -31.30 27.10 -5.16
CA GLY A 332 -30.77 27.88 -6.28
C GLY A 332 -29.48 27.35 -6.93
N ILE A 333 -29.00 26.16 -6.58
CA ILE A 333 -27.91 25.51 -7.32
C ILE A 333 -28.48 24.89 -8.62
N PRO A 334 -27.87 25.09 -9.81
CA PRO A 334 -28.33 24.41 -11.02
C PRO A 334 -28.16 22.89 -10.93
N ASP A 335 -28.94 22.13 -11.69
CA ASP A 335 -28.65 20.72 -11.93
C ASP A 335 -27.27 20.60 -12.57
N GLY A 336 -26.42 19.73 -12.03
CA GLY A 336 -25.02 19.70 -12.45
C GLY A 336 -24.16 18.69 -11.72
N ILE A 337 -22.89 18.65 -12.13
CA ILE A 337 -21.86 17.82 -11.51
C ILE A 337 -21.08 18.69 -10.52
N TYR A 338 -21.03 18.24 -9.27
CA TYR A 338 -20.35 18.93 -8.18
C TYR A 338 -19.41 17.98 -7.44
N ILE A 339 -18.42 18.55 -6.75
CA ILE A 339 -17.57 17.85 -5.80
C ILE A 339 -17.85 18.38 -4.39
N VAL A 340 -17.69 17.53 -3.37
CA VAL A 340 -17.68 17.97 -1.98
C VAL A 340 -16.24 18.19 -1.57
N ARG A 341 -15.91 19.40 -1.15
CA ARG A 341 -14.60 19.80 -0.67
C ARG A 341 -14.63 19.87 0.85
N VAL A 342 -13.64 19.26 1.50
CA VAL A 342 -13.40 19.35 2.94
C VAL A 342 -12.12 20.15 3.16
N THR A 343 -12.22 21.23 3.93
CA THR A 343 -11.08 22.04 4.38
C THR A 343 -10.98 21.94 5.89
N VAL A 344 -9.80 21.57 6.38
CA VAL A 344 -9.49 21.56 7.81
C VAL A 344 -8.39 22.57 8.10
N MET A 345 -8.46 23.23 9.25
CA MET A 345 -7.42 24.15 9.70
C MET A 345 -7.01 23.85 11.14
N ASN A 346 -5.75 24.10 11.46
CA ASN A 346 -5.27 24.25 12.82
C ASN A 346 -4.83 25.70 13.01
N SER A 347 -5.69 26.51 13.62
CA SER A 347 -5.47 27.96 13.77
C SER A 347 -4.31 28.29 14.70
N GLY A 348 -4.02 27.43 15.69
CA GLY A 348 -2.89 27.59 16.60
C GLY A 348 -1.53 27.44 15.89
N LEU A 349 -1.49 26.69 14.79
CA LEU A 349 -0.28 26.42 14.01
C LEU A 349 -0.28 27.07 12.62
N GLY A 350 -1.36 27.76 12.25
CA GLY A 350 -1.52 28.39 10.93
C GLY A 350 -1.54 27.38 9.77
N GLN A 351 -1.85 26.12 10.03
CA GLN A 351 -1.86 25.07 9.02
C GLN A 351 -3.28 24.85 8.46
N MET A 352 -3.35 24.50 7.18
CA MET A 352 -4.59 24.19 6.46
C MET A 352 -4.35 23.01 5.54
N ALA A 353 -5.33 22.11 5.45
CA ALA A 353 -5.33 21.02 4.49
C ALA A 353 -6.71 20.91 3.81
N MET A 354 -6.72 20.41 2.59
CA MET A 354 -7.93 20.31 1.77
C MET A 354 -7.92 19.01 0.97
N ALA A 355 -9.08 18.36 0.89
CA ALA A 355 -9.32 17.21 0.03
C ALA A 355 -10.74 17.30 -0.58
N SER A 356 -10.97 16.60 -1.68
CA SER A 356 -12.26 16.63 -2.39
C SER A 356 -12.75 15.22 -2.71
N SER A 357 -14.06 15.06 -2.74
CA SER A 357 -14.71 13.82 -3.17
C SER A 357 -14.58 13.62 -4.68
N ALA A 358 -14.88 12.41 -5.14
CA ALA A 358 -15.23 12.20 -6.54
C ALA A 358 -16.46 13.04 -6.94
N SER A 359 -16.55 13.38 -8.22
CA SER A 359 -17.65 14.15 -8.78
C SER A 359 -18.98 13.41 -8.71
N ARG A 360 -20.07 14.14 -8.45
CA ARG A 360 -21.43 13.61 -8.28
C ARG A 360 -22.46 14.50 -8.95
N ALA A 361 -23.50 13.90 -9.52
CA ALA A 361 -24.64 14.63 -10.05
C ALA A 361 -25.56 15.06 -8.90
N TRP A 362 -25.93 16.34 -8.89
CA TRP A 362 -26.95 16.90 -8.01
C TRP A 362 -28.09 17.43 -8.88
N SER A 363 -29.33 17.15 -8.47
CA SER A 363 -30.53 17.63 -9.15
C SER A 363 -31.50 18.24 -8.14
N LEU A 364 -32.09 19.38 -8.47
CA LEU A 364 -33.26 19.89 -7.77
C LEU A 364 -34.51 19.26 -8.37
N ALA A 365 -35.24 18.53 -7.53
CA ALA A 365 -36.57 18.06 -7.89
C ALA A 365 -37.44 19.28 -8.30
N PRO A 366 -38.10 19.23 -9.46
CA PRO A 366 -39.02 20.29 -9.86
C PRO A 366 -40.10 20.43 -8.79
N THR A 367 -40.28 21.64 -8.27
CA THR A 367 -41.40 21.95 -7.39
C THR A 367 -42.69 21.58 -8.12
N GLY A 368 -43.39 20.54 -7.64
CA GLY A 368 -44.50 19.92 -8.36
C GLY A 368 -45.59 20.91 -8.78
N PRO A 369 -46.32 20.65 -9.89
CA PRO A 369 -47.38 21.52 -10.36
C PRO A 369 -48.52 21.57 -9.34
N THR A 370 -48.97 22.78 -9.02
CA THR A 370 -50.13 23.02 -8.17
C THR A 370 -51.38 22.36 -8.80
N ALA A 371 -51.91 21.31 -8.16
CA ALA A 371 -53.02 20.55 -8.70
C ALA A 371 -54.32 21.39 -8.73
N THR A 372 -54.82 21.70 -9.93
CA THR A 372 -56.18 22.20 -10.16
C THR A 372 -57.08 21.00 -10.45
N ASN A 373 -57.92 20.60 -9.50
CA ASN A 373 -58.85 19.49 -9.67
C ASN A 373 -59.98 19.85 -10.64
N THR A 374 -60.09 19.15 -11.77
CA THR A 374 -61.29 19.14 -12.63
C THR A 374 -61.93 17.77 -12.52
N ASN A 375 -63.13 17.72 -11.92
CA ASN A 375 -63.93 16.49 -11.80
C ASN A 375 -64.75 16.27 -13.07
N THR A 376 -64.57 15.13 -13.73
CA THR A 376 -65.48 14.64 -14.79
C THR A 376 -66.17 13.38 -14.30
N HIS A 377 -67.49 13.45 -14.08
CA HIS A 377 -68.33 12.29 -13.79
C HIS A 377 -68.84 11.66 -15.08
N THR A 378 -68.67 10.35 -15.23
CA THR A 378 -69.36 9.53 -16.23
C THR A 378 -70.38 8.64 -15.52
N ALA A 379 -71.66 8.84 -15.82
CA ALA A 379 -72.76 8.00 -15.33
C ALA A 379 -73.15 6.96 -16.39
N THR A 380 -73.29 5.70 -15.98
CA THR A 380 -73.89 4.63 -16.80
C THR A 380 -75.12 4.10 -16.08
N HIS A 381 -76.28 4.20 -16.72
CA HIS A 381 -77.57 3.65 -16.26
C HIS A 381 -77.89 2.33 -16.99
N THR A 382 -78.25 1.29 -16.23
CA THR A 382 -79.05 0.16 -16.72
C THR A 382 -79.97 -0.38 -15.60
N HIS A 383 -81.29 -0.36 -15.83
CA HIS A 383 -82.34 -1.10 -15.08
C HIS A 383 -82.67 -2.40 -15.86
N THR A 384 -83.09 -3.55 -15.31
CA THR A 384 -84.38 -3.82 -14.64
C THR A 384 -84.51 -5.31 -14.16
N ASN A 385 -85.00 -5.47 -12.92
CA ASN A 385 -85.85 -6.51 -12.24
C ASN A 385 -85.60 -8.04 -12.25
N THR A 386 -85.61 -8.61 -11.03
CA THR A 386 -86.44 -9.78 -10.64
C THR A 386 -86.75 -9.73 -9.14
N ASN A 387 -88.02 -9.94 -8.78
CA ASN A 387 -88.59 -9.90 -7.41
C ASN A 387 -88.46 -11.24 -6.69
N THR A 388 -88.10 -11.22 -5.40
CA THR A 388 -88.49 -12.25 -4.41
C THR A 388 -88.69 -11.60 -3.04
N TYR A 389 -89.89 -11.74 -2.48
CA TYR A 389 -90.27 -11.39 -1.10
C TYR A 389 -89.53 -12.28 -0.09
N THR A 390 -89.21 -11.78 1.12
CA THR A 390 -89.55 -12.42 2.42
C THR A 390 -89.06 -11.61 3.63
N ALA A 391 -90.02 -11.35 4.53
CA ALA A 391 -90.00 -11.12 5.99
C ALA A 391 -89.03 -10.10 6.64
N THR A 392 -89.66 -9.03 7.16
CA THR A 392 -89.23 -8.29 8.35
C THR A 392 -89.25 -9.20 9.57
N VAL A 393 -88.10 -9.40 10.21
CA VAL A 393 -88.02 -9.90 11.59
C VAL A 393 -87.13 -8.95 12.37
N THR A 394 -87.76 -8.14 13.21
CA THR A 394 -87.10 -7.40 14.29
C THR A 394 -86.64 -8.41 15.33
N ASN A 395 -85.34 -8.61 15.44
CA ASN A 395 -84.73 -9.24 16.61
C ASN A 395 -83.61 -8.36 17.09
N THR A 396 -83.76 -7.85 18.31
CA THR A 396 -82.71 -7.35 19.17
C THR A 396 -82.02 -8.55 19.81
N PRO A 397 -80.71 -8.77 19.61
CA PRO A 397 -79.91 -9.53 20.56
C PRO A 397 -78.95 -8.57 21.26
N THR A 398 -79.19 -8.38 22.55
CA THR A 398 -78.14 -8.07 23.51
C THR A 398 -77.08 -9.18 23.42
N GLY A 399 -75.93 -8.87 22.84
CA GLY A 399 -74.76 -9.74 22.78
C GLY A 399 -73.54 -8.97 23.29
N PRO A 400 -72.70 -9.58 24.13
CA PRO A 400 -71.59 -8.90 24.79
C PRO A 400 -70.57 -8.40 23.79
N THR A 401 -69.95 -7.26 24.10
CA THR A 401 -68.74 -6.77 23.44
C THR A 401 -67.63 -7.81 23.58
N ALA A 402 -67.60 -8.77 22.67
CA ALA A 402 -66.40 -9.54 22.36
C ALA A 402 -65.58 -8.67 21.40
N THR A 403 -64.57 -8.01 21.94
CA THR A 403 -63.37 -7.67 21.17
C THR A 403 -62.99 -8.90 20.38
N PRO A 404 -62.86 -8.86 19.03
CA PRO A 404 -62.32 -9.98 18.30
C PRO A 404 -60.87 -10.17 18.75
N THR A 405 -60.66 -11.08 19.70
CA THR A 405 -59.38 -11.76 19.81
C THR A 405 -59.23 -12.50 18.50
N ALA A 406 -58.34 -12.01 17.63
CA ALA A 406 -57.95 -12.70 16.43
C ALA A 406 -57.67 -14.14 16.83
N THR A 407 -58.49 -15.05 16.32
CA THR A 407 -58.13 -16.46 16.32
C THR A 407 -57.01 -16.53 15.29
N ASP A 408 -55.77 -16.49 15.77
CA ASP A 408 -54.59 -16.81 14.97
C ASP A 408 -54.83 -18.19 14.38
N VAL A 409 -55.35 -18.22 13.15
CA VAL A 409 -55.04 -19.32 12.25
C VAL A 409 -53.53 -19.23 12.10
N PRO A 410 -52.75 -20.26 12.51
CA PRO A 410 -51.32 -20.24 12.34
C PRO A 410 -51.04 -20.24 10.84
N GLY A 411 -50.97 -19.06 10.25
CA GLY A 411 -50.35 -18.91 8.96
C GLY A 411 -48.87 -19.08 9.22
N ASN A 412 -48.22 -19.97 8.49
CA ASN A 412 -46.77 -20.13 8.60
C ASN A 412 -46.11 -18.77 8.37
N ILE A 413 -45.23 -18.34 9.28
CA ILE A 413 -44.32 -17.22 9.04
C ILE A 413 -43.73 -17.30 7.64
N THR A 414 -43.58 -16.16 6.97
CA THR A 414 -42.94 -16.09 5.66
C THR A 414 -41.80 -15.09 5.65
N VAL A 415 -40.72 -15.39 4.92
CA VAL A 415 -39.63 -14.46 4.63
C VAL A 415 -39.37 -14.40 3.12
N SER A 416 -39.19 -13.19 2.61
CA SER A 416 -38.98 -12.96 1.17
C SER A 416 -38.15 -11.70 0.91
N ASN A 417 -37.84 -11.43 -0.36
CA ASN A 417 -37.14 -10.23 -0.81
C ASN A 417 -35.81 -9.98 -0.09
N VAL A 418 -35.05 -11.06 0.16
CA VAL A 418 -33.74 -10.94 0.78
C VAL A 418 -32.79 -10.27 -0.21
N THR A 419 -32.26 -9.11 0.18
CA THR A 419 -31.36 -8.30 -0.65
C THR A 419 -30.12 -7.91 0.14
N VAL A 420 -28.99 -7.95 -0.56
CA VAL A 420 -27.68 -7.59 -0.05
C VAL A 420 -26.88 -6.92 -1.17
N LEU A 421 -25.88 -6.12 -0.82
CA LEU A 421 -24.95 -5.53 -1.78
C LEU A 421 -24.32 -6.62 -2.67
N SER A 422 -24.30 -6.39 -3.99
CA SER A 422 -23.71 -7.33 -4.95
C SER A 422 -22.19 -7.45 -4.81
N LEU A 423 -21.54 -6.41 -4.29
CA LEU A 423 -20.13 -6.37 -3.92
C LEU A 423 -20.03 -5.89 -2.47
N ILE A 424 -19.41 -6.70 -1.62
CA ILE A 424 -19.17 -6.43 -0.20
C ILE A 424 -17.66 -6.35 -0.02
N ASP A 425 -17.14 -5.13 0.05
CA ASP A 425 -15.73 -4.88 0.29
C ASP A 425 -15.51 -4.61 1.79
N ILE A 426 -15.15 -5.66 2.52
CA ILE A 426 -15.06 -5.63 3.98
C ILE A 426 -14.10 -4.55 4.52
N PRO A 427 -12.94 -4.29 3.91
CA PRO A 427 -12.05 -3.19 4.33
C PRO A 427 -12.67 -1.80 4.27
N SER A 428 -13.67 -1.58 3.40
CA SER A 428 -14.30 -0.26 3.20
C SER A 428 -15.65 -0.12 3.90
N LEU A 429 -16.12 -1.16 4.60
CA LEU A 429 -17.42 -1.18 5.27
C LEU A 429 -17.27 -1.34 6.79
N THR A 430 -18.13 -0.65 7.55
CA THR A 430 -18.27 -0.88 9.01
C THR A 430 -19.33 -1.92 9.33
N THR A 431 -20.38 -2.00 8.50
CA THR A 431 -21.47 -2.96 8.60
C THR A 431 -21.94 -3.38 7.20
N VAL A 432 -22.49 -4.58 7.09
CA VAL A 432 -23.13 -5.10 5.89
C VAL A 432 -24.65 -5.13 6.12
N PRO A 433 -25.43 -4.30 5.40
CA PRO A 433 -26.89 -4.31 5.51
C PRO A 433 -27.47 -5.53 4.77
N VAL A 434 -28.34 -6.27 5.45
CA VAL A 434 -29.16 -7.34 4.87
C VAL A 434 -30.62 -6.96 5.04
N GLN A 435 -31.33 -6.73 3.93
CA GLN A 435 -32.74 -6.35 3.94
C GLN A 435 -33.60 -7.55 3.55
N PHE A 436 -34.75 -7.72 4.20
CA PHE A 436 -35.72 -8.78 3.91
C PHE A 436 -37.13 -8.36 4.38
N GLN A 437 -38.15 -9.11 3.95
CA GLN A 437 -39.54 -8.86 4.31
C GLN A 437 -40.11 -10.06 5.08
N ILE A 438 -40.63 -9.80 6.29
CA ILE A 438 -41.38 -10.77 7.10
C ILE A 438 -42.88 -10.62 6.79
N GLY A 439 -43.56 -11.74 6.56
CA GLY A 439 -45.00 -11.80 6.36
C GLY A 439 -45.69 -12.75 7.36
N VAL A 440 -47.01 -12.55 7.50
CA VAL A 440 -47.96 -13.38 8.25
C VAL A 440 -47.91 -13.23 9.78
N GLU A 441 -46.76 -13.39 10.42
CA GLU A 441 -46.58 -13.27 11.88
C GLU A 441 -45.22 -12.62 12.24
N SER A 442 -45.03 -12.17 13.49
CA SER A 442 -43.74 -11.63 13.96
C SER A 442 -42.69 -12.74 14.11
N ALA A 443 -41.40 -12.38 14.02
CA ALA A 443 -40.28 -13.28 14.28
C ALA A 443 -39.61 -12.90 15.61
N GLN A 444 -39.52 -13.83 16.56
CA GLN A 444 -38.74 -13.64 17.80
C GLN A 444 -37.27 -14.07 17.63
N GLN A 445 -36.94 -14.74 16.53
CA GLN A 445 -35.56 -15.06 16.19
C GLN A 445 -35.32 -14.93 14.68
N VAL A 446 -34.25 -14.23 14.33
CA VAL A 446 -33.75 -14.12 12.95
C VAL A 446 -32.32 -14.63 12.90
N GLN A 447 -32.03 -15.54 11.97
CA GLN A 447 -30.70 -16.02 11.70
C GLN A 447 -30.31 -15.68 10.26
N ILE A 448 -29.19 -14.99 10.09
CA ILE A 448 -28.58 -14.74 8.79
C ILE A 448 -27.45 -15.73 8.63
N ILE A 449 -27.63 -16.64 7.68
CA ILE A 449 -26.75 -17.76 7.43
C ILE A 449 -25.97 -17.47 6.14
N LEU A 450 -24.64 -17.40 6.25
CA LEU A 450 -23.79 -17.25 5.08
C LEU A 450 -23.37 -18.62 4.55
N ALA A 451 -23.54 -18.86 3.25
CA ALA A 451 -23.05 -20.05 2.57
C ALA A 451 -22.32 -19.67 1.28
N SER A 452 -21.33 -20.47 0.86
CA SER A 452 -20.69 -20.31 -0.46
C SER A 452 -21.74 -20.47 -1.56
N ALA A 453 -21.63 -19.70 -2.64
CA ALA A 453 -22.51 -19.84 -3.79
C ALA A 453 -22.46 -21.28 -4.34
N GLY A 454 -23.62 -21.94 -4.39
CA GLY A 454 -23.74 -23.35 -4.80
C GLY A 454 -23.55 -24.39 -3.68
N SER A 455 -23.33 -23.97 -2.43
CA SER A 455 -23.29 -24.84 -1.25
C SER A 455 -24.49 -24.59 -0.33
N SER A 456 -24.95 -25.65 0.35
CA SER A 456 -25.92 -25.56 1.45
C SER A 456 -25.26 -25.48 2.84
N ASP A 457 -23.94 -25.69 2.92
CA ASP A 457 -23.24 -25.75 4.19
C ASP A 457 -22.96 -24.33 4.72
N PRO A 458 -23.37 -24.01 5.96
CA PRO A 458 -23.19 -22.70 6.53
C PRO A 458 -21.72 -22.46 6.93
N ILE A 459 -21.21 -21.30 6.58
CA ILE A 459 -19.87 -20.82 6.92
C ILE A 459 -19.91 -19.99 8.20
N GLY A 460 -21.01 -19.26 8.40
CA GLY A 460 -21.27 -18.48 9.60
C GLY A 460 -22.76 -18.25 9.79
N ILE A 461 -23.17 -18.08 11.05
CA ILE A 461 -24.54 -17.73 11.42
C ILE A 461 -24.52 -16.49 12.32
N TYR A 462 -25.20 -15.42 11.90
CA TYR A 462 -25.45 -14.23 12.70
C TYR A 462 -26.89 -14.28 13.23
N THR A 463 -27.08 -14.23 14.56
CA THR A 463 -28.41 -14.40 15.18
C THR A 463 -28.86 -13.12 15.88
N LEU A 464 -30.10 -12.71 15.63
CA LEU A 464 -30.81 -11.66 16.34
C LEU A 464 -31.99 -12.29 17.10
N THR A 465 -32.19 -11.88 18.35
CA THR A 465 -33.27 -12.36 19.23
C THR A 465 -34.31 -11.28 19.54
N ASP A 466 -34.18 -10.10 18.95
CA ASP A 466 -35.18 -9.05 19.07
C ASP A 466 -36.39 -9.41 18.23
N GLU A 467 -37.58 -9.16 18.78
CA GLU A 467 -38.83 -9.40 18.05
C GLU A 467 -38.96 -8.42 16.88
N LEU A 468 -39.08 -8.96 15.67
CA LEU A 468 -39.36 -8.19 14.45
C LEU A 468 -40.81 -8.43 14.01
N GLY A 469 -41.59 -7.36 13.93
CA GLY A 469 -42.96 -7.40 13.44
C GLY A 469 -43.06 -7.70 11.93
N ILE A 470 -44.28 -7.78 11.41
CA ILE A 470 -44.52 -7.92 9.95
C ILE A 470 -44.02 -6.66 9.23
N GLY A 471 -43.35 -6.83 8.08
CA GLY A 471 -42.86 -5.72 7.26
C GLY A 471 -41.44 -5.89 6.74
N VAL A 472 -40.89 -4.80 6.18
CA VAL A 472 -39.51 -4.74 5.66
C VAL A 472 -38.56 -4.39 6.80
N HIS A 473 -37.48 -5.17 6.93
CA HIS A 473 -36.47 -5.00 7.95
C HIS A 473 -35.08 -4.92 7.34
N THR A 474 -34.15 -4.30 8.05
CA THR A 474 -32.73 -4.26 7.69
C THR A 474 -31.89 -4.58 8.91
N VAL A 475 -31.09 -5.63 8.81
CA VAL A 475 -30.14 -6.03 9.84
C VAL A 475 -28.74 -5.60 9.42
N LEU A 476 -28.02 -4.94 10.33
CA LEU A 476 -26.66 -4.47 10.10
C LEU A 476 -25.67 -5.46 10.73
N ILE A 477 -25.02 -6.29 9.91
CA ILE A 477 -24.00 -7.23 10.39
C ILE A 477 -22.67 -6.49 10.50
N PRO A 478 -21.98 -6.49 11.65
CA PRO A 478 -20.66 -5.85 11.79
C PRO A 478 -19.64 -6.41 10.80
N ALA A 479 -18.83 -5.54 10.17
CA ALA A 479 -17.77 -5.96 9.26
C ALA A 479 -16.77 -6.92 9.91
N SER A 480 -16.53 -6.79 11.22
CA SER A 480 -15.70 -7.70 12.00
C SER A 480 -16.19 -9.15 12.02
N TRP A 481 -17.49 -9.40 11.82
CA TRP A 481 -18.04 -10.75 11.70
C TRP A 481 -17.56 -11.47 10.44
N PHE A 482 -17.24 -10.72 9.38
CA PHE A 482 -16.71 -11.23 8.12
C PHE A 482 -15.18 -11.34 8.11
N ALA A 483 -14.50 -10.90 9.17
CA ALA A 483 -13.04 -10.76 9.18
C ALA A 483 -12.32 -12.07 8.87
N THR A 484 -12.87 -13.22 9.24
CA THR A 484 -12.28 -14.56 8.99
C THR A 484 -12.81 -15.24 7.73
N ILE A 485 -13.77 -14.63 7.04
CA ILE A 485 -14.43 -15.22 5.86
C ILE A 485 -13.56 -14.91 4.63
N PRO A 486 -13.14 -15.93 3.85
CA PRO A 486 -12.35 -15.69 2.64
C PRO A 486 -13.07 -14.83 1.61
N SER A 487 -12.31 -14.22 0.71
CA SER A 487 -12.91 -13.59 -0.48
C SER A 487 -13.56 -14.65 -1.38
N GLY A 488 -14.72 -14.35 -1.95
CA GLY A 488 -15.47 -15.31 -2.76
C GLY A 488 -16.91 -14.91 -3.05
N ASN A 489 -17.65 -15.82 -3.68
CA ASN A 489 -19.06 -15.65 -3.99
C ASN A 489 -19.92 -16.34 -2.92
N TYR A 490 -20.85 -15.59 -2.32
CA TYR A 490 -21.66 -16.05 -1.20
C TYR A 490 -23.14 -15.76 -1.41
N VAL A 491 -23.98 -16.50 -0.69
CA VAL A 491 -25.42 -16.25 -0.56
C VAL A 491 -25.75 -16.09 0.92
N PHE A 492 -26.53 -15.09 1.25
CA PHE A 492 -27.12 -14.89 2.57
C PHE A 492 -28.51 -15.51 2.59
N ASN A 493 -28.70 -16.51 3.45
CA ASN A 493 -29.99 -17.13 3.71
C ASN A 493 -30.53 -16.56 5.04
N VAL A 494 -31.67 -15.90 4.99
CA VAL A 494 -32.35 -15.40 6.19
C VAL A 494 -33.37 -16.44 6.62
N LYS A 495 -33.20 -16.95 7.83
CA LYS A 495 -34.18 -17.81 8.51
C LYS A 495 -34.88 -17.00 9.59
N VAL A 496 -36.20 -17.05 9.58
CA VAL A 496 -37.04 -16.44 10.62
C VAL A 496 -37.74 -17.55 11.40
N THR A 497 -37.89 -17.36 12.70
CA THR A 497 -38.61 -18.27 13.59
C THR A 497 -39.52 -17.46 14.49
N ASN A 498 -40.80 -17.83 14.52
CA ASN A 498 -41.70 -17.42 15.60
C ASN A 498 -41.61 -18.47 16.71
N THR A 499 -41.08 -18.10 17.88
CA THR A 499 -40.83 -19.07 18.95
C THR A 499 -42.10 -19.49 19.69
N ASP A 500 -43.15 -18.68 19.59
CA ASP A 500 -44.41 -18.92 20.29
C ASP A 500 -45.30 -19.89 19.50
N SER A 501 -45.32 -19.77 18.16
CA SER A 501 -46.03 -20.68 17.26
C SER A 501 -45.18 -21.87 16.81
N GLY A 502 -43.84 -21.77 16.91
CA GLY A 502 -42.89 -22.78 16.43
C GLY A 502 -42.68 -22.78 14.91
N ASN A 503 -43.30 -21.84 14.20
CA ASN A 503 -43.21 -21.71 12.75
C ASN A 503 -41.85 -21.13 12.34
N THR A 504 -41.35 -21.59 11.19
CA THR A 504 -40.10 -21.10 10.61
C THR A 504 -40.17 -21.05 9.09
N ASP A 505 -39.49 -20.07 8.49
CA ASP A 505 -39.30 -19.97 7.04
C ASP A 505 -37.90 -19.46 6.73
N MET A 506 -37.44 -19.70 5.49
CA MET A 506 -36.12 -19.31 5.03
C MET A 506 -36.13 -18.85 3.57
N SER A 507 -35.40 -17.77 3.29
CA SER A 507 -35.24 -17.24 1.94
C SER A 507 -33.80 -16.81 1.69
N GLY A 508 -33.34 -16.97 0.45
CA GLY A 508 -31.98 -16.64 0.01
C GLY A 508 -31.92 -15.31 -0.73
N SER A 509 -30.77 -14.65 -0.65
CA SER A 509 -30.45 -13.44 -1.41
C SER A 509 -29.91 -13.74 -2.81
N ASN A 510 -29.69 -12.68 -3.60
CA ASN A 510 -28.79 -12.72 -4.75
C ASN A 510 -27.36 -13.11 -4.32
N ILE A 511 -26.56 -13.60 -5.28
CA ILE A 511 -25.13 -13.82 -5.06
C ILE A 511 -24.46 -12.48 -4.74
N ALA A 512 -23.67 -12.46 -3.68
CA ALA A 512 -22.81 -11.35 -3.28
C ALA A 512 -21.35 -11.75 -3.40
N VAL A 513 -20.53 -10.88 -3.98
CA VAL A 513 -19.07 -11.04 -4.01
C VAL A 513 -18.50 -10.40 -2.76
N LEU A 514 -17.89 -11.20 -1.89
CA LEU A 514 -17.17 -10.73 -0.73
C LEU A 514 -15.70 -10.53 -1.10
N THR A 515 -15.17 -9.33 -0.91
CA THR A 515 -13.74 -9.04 -0.95
C THR A 515 -13.26 -8.73 0.45
N ASN A 516 -12.47 -9.63 1.01
CA ASN A 516 -11.73 -9.42 2.24
C ASN A 516 -10.28 -9.13 1.86
N ALA A 517 -9.69 -8.05 2.37
CA ALA A 517 -8.25 -7.84 2.23
C ALA A 517 -7.59 -9.00 2.96
N GLY A 518 -7.03 -9.94 2.19
CA GLY A 518 -6.83 -11.32 2.60
C GLY A 518 -6.35 -11.45 4.04
N VAL A 519 -7.10 -12.17 4.86
CA VAL A 519 -6.54 -12.72 6.10
C VAL A 519 -5.32 -13.52 5.66
N PRO A 520 -4.10 -13.14 6.06
CA PRO A 520 -2.93 -13.92 5.72
C PRO A 520 -3.15 -15.31 6.31
N THR A 521 -3.19 -16.32 5.45
CA THR A 521 -2.97 -17.68 5.89
C THR A 521 -1.57 -17.69 6.48
N LEU A 522 -1.47 -17.67 7.82
CA LEU A 522 -0.20 -17.77 8.52
C LEU A 522 0.44 -19.09 8.07
N THR A 523 1.40 -18.99 7.15
CA THR A 523 2.43 -20.03 7.05
C THR A 523 3.15 -19.94 8.39
N PRO A 524 3.21 -21.01 9.20
CA PRO A 524 3.81 -20.92 10.53
C PRO A 524 5.25 -20.45 10.38
N THR A 525 5.47 -19.18 10.68
CA THR A 525 6.79 -18.63 10.89
C THR A 525 7.26 -19.24 12.21
N PRO A 526 8.47 -19.83 12.29
CA PRO A 526 8.96 -20.40 13.54
C PRO A 526 8.83 -19.34 14.64
N VAL A 527 8.08 -19.71 15.67
CA VAL A 527 7.95 -18.94 16.91
C VAL A 527 9.37 -18.65 17.40
N VAL A 528 9.68 -17.38 17.68
CA VAL A 528 10.85 -17.03 18.48
C VAL A 528 10.65 -17.70 19.83
N THR A 529 11.33 -18.82 20.06
CA THR A 529 11.40 -19.42 21.39
C THR A 529 12.03 -18.38 22.30
N PRO A 530 11.35 -17.87 23.35
CA PRO A 530 11.86 -16.79 24.20
C PRO A 530 13.19 -17.12 24.91
N ASP A 531 13.65 -18.37 24.83
CA ASP A 531 14.83 -18.90 25.48
C ASP A 531 16.01 -19.27 24.54
N SER A 532 16.00 -18.90 23.25
CA SER A 532 17.15 -19.25 22.41
C SER A 532 18.40 -18.50 22.88
N ASP A 533 19.46 -19.18 23.29
CA ASP A 533 20.72 -18.52 23.64
C ASP A 533 21.27 -17.71 22.47
N LEU A 534 22.03 -16.63 22.75
CA LEU A 534 22.78 -15.94 21.70
C LEU A 534 23.71 -16.97 21.05
N GLU A 535 23.54 -17.19 19.75
CA GLU A 535 24.23 -18.19 18.98
C GLU A 535 24.45 -17.68 17.55
N ILE A 536 25.55 -18.12 16.94
CA ILE A 536 25.79 -18.04 15.48
C ILE A 536 25.68 -19.48 14.97
N PRO A 537 24.51 -19.89 14.44
CA PRO A 537 24.30 -21.28 14.05
C PRO A 537 25.15 -21.66 12.83
N ASP A 538 25.76 -22.85 12.86
CA ASP A 538 26.62 -23.35 11.78
C ASP A 538 25.83 -23.73 10.51
N ASP A 539 24.51 -23.90 10.60
CA ASP A 539 23.62 -24.17 9.47
C ASP A 539 23.22 -22.91 8.69
N LYS A 540 23.69 -21.72 9.13
CA LYS A 540 23.40 -20.43 8.51
C LYS A 540 24.58 -19.90 7.69
N PRO A 541 24.33 -19.03 6.70
CA PRO A 541 25.40 -18.49 5.87
C PRO A 541 26.43 -17.70 6.69
N PHE A 542 27.69 -18.13 6.61
CA PHE A 542 28.84 -17.45 7.21
C PHE A 542 29.99 -17.40 6.21
N PHE A 543 30.27 -16.24 5.61
CA PHE A 543 31.29 -16.09 4.57
C PHE A 543 31.78 -14.65 4.39
N SER A 544 32.93 -14.49 3.71
CA SER A 544 33.55 -13.19 3.37
C SER A 544 33.47 -12.90 1.86
N TYR A 545 33.29 -11.63 1.50
CA TYR A 545 33.33 -11.13 0.12
C TYR A 545 33.97 -9.72 0.06
N PRO A 546 34.92 -9.46 -0.84
CA PRO A 546 35.47 -10.39 -1.82
C PRO A 546 36.44 -11.39 -1.19
N ASN A 547 36.50 -12.59 -1.77
CA ASN A 547 37.44 -13.64 -1.40
C ASN A 547 37.83 -14.43 -2.68
N PRO A 548 39.04 -14.26 -3.23
CA PRO A 548 40.20 -13.59 -2.64
C PRO A 548 40.02 -12.08 -2.43
N ALA A 549 40.53 -11.58 -1.30
CA ALA A 549 40.59 -10.16 -1.00
C ALA A 549 41.89 -9.58 -1.58
N ASP A 550 41.75 -8.54 -2.41
CA ASP A 550 42.88 -7.70 -2.77
C ASP A 550 43.07 -6.63 -1.68
N ALA A 551 44.31 -6.26 -1.38
CA ALA A 551 44.60 -5.31 -0.31
C ALA A 551 44.17 -3.85 -0.63
N THR A 552 43.36 -3.66 -1.68
CA THR A 552 42.92 -2.38 -2.22
C THR A 552 41.44 -2.09 -1.95
N ARG A 553 40.63 -3.09 -1.54
CA ARG A 553 39.21 -2.92 -1.22
C ARG A 553 38.83 -3.54 0.13
N ASP A 554 37.72 -3.06 0.67
CA ASP A 554 37.17 -3.56 1.93
C ASP A 554 36.57 -4.96 1.77
N VAL A 555 36.51 -5.71 2.86
CA VAL A 555 35.95 -7.07 2.90
C VAL A 555 34.72 -7.07 3.77
N ASN A 556 33.60 -7.48 3.20
CA ASN A 556 32.34 -7.69 3.91
C ASN A 556 32.25 -9.12 4.42
N ILE A 557 31.76 -9.31 5.64
CA ILE A 557 31.53 -10.62 6.26
C ILE A 557 30.07 -10.74 6.65
N LYS A 558 29.38 -11.75 6.10
CA LYS A 558 27.98 -12.06 6.41
C LYS A 558 27.90 -13.15 7.47
N PHE A 559 27.03 -12.99 8.46
CA PHE A 559 26.75 -13.98 9.51
C PHE A 559 25.33 -13.82 10.07
N PHE A 560 24.77 -14.89 10.66
CA PHE A 560 23.46 -14.87 11.31
C PHE A 560 23.60 -14.89 12.84
N ILE A 561 22.74 -14.18 13.58
CA ILE A 561 22.63 -14.29 15.04
C ILE A 561 21.19 -14.57 15.48
N THR A 562 21.01 -15.42 16.50
CA THR A 562 19.69 -15.80 17.03
C THR A 562 19.01 -14.72 17.87
N LYS A 563 19.79 -13.77 18.42
CA LYS A 563 19.33 -12.66 19.26
C LYS A 563 20.11 -11.38 18.94
N ASN A 564 19.53 -10.23 19.29
CA ASN A 564 20.24 -8.96 19.18
C ASN A 564 21.55 -9.00 19.97
N ALA A 565 22.59 -8.38 19.42
CA ALA A 565 23.88 -8.23 20.09
C ALA A 565 24.25 -6.75 20.18
N LYS A 566 25.25 -6.47 21.01
CA LYS A 566 25.78 -5.12 21.25
C LYS A 566 27.06 -4.87 20.47
N THR A 567 27.98 -5.83 20.49
CA THR A 567 29.28 -5.70 19.82
C THR A 567 29.58 -6.91 18.95
N VAL A 568 30.39 -6.68 17.93
CA VAL A 568 30.91 -7.71 17.05
C VAL A 568 32.42 -7.50 16.87
N THR A 569 33.17 -8.59 16.96
CA THR A 569 34.62 -8.61 16.83
C THR A 569 35.03 -9.59 15.74
N PHE A 570 35.77 -9.09 14.76
CA PHE A 570 36.48 -9.88 13.77
C PHE A 570 37.88 -10.25 14.30
N LYS A 571 38.24 -11.54 14.24
CA LYS A 571 39.58 -12.03 14.58
C LYS A 571 40.12 -12.89 13.46
N MET A 572 41.35 -12.61 13.04
CA MET A 572 42.02 -13.32 11.94
C MET A 572 43.33 -13.95 12.41
N TYR A 573 43.59 -15.15 11.92
CA TYR A 573 44.64 -16.08 12.33
C TYR A 573 45.40 -16.60 11.10
N THR A 574 46.66 -17.01 11.31
CA THR A 574 47.42 -17.78 10.32
C THR A 574 47.01 -19.26 10.33
N SER A 575 47.50 -20.03 9.36
CA SER A 575 47.37 -21.50 9.34
C SER A 575 47.92 -22.20 10.58
N SER A 576 48.91 -21.61 11.26
CA SER A 576 49.43 -22.08 12.57
C SER A 576 48.58 -21.62 13.76
N SER A 577 47.36 -21.12 13.52
CA SER A 577 46.42 -20.60 14.54
C SER A 577 46.95 -19.40 15.35
N ARG A 578 47.89 -18.63 14.81
CA ARG A 578 48.38 -17.40 15.46
C ARG A 578 47.48 -16.23 15.10
N LEU A 579 46.92 -15.54 16.09
CA LEU A 579 46.15 -14.31 15.88
C LEU A 579 47.06 -13.22 15.27
N VAL A 580 46.64 -12.66 14.14
CA VAL A 580 47.39 -11.63 13.40
C VAL A 580 46.65 -10.30 13.28
N LYS A 581 45.31 -10.32 13.31
CA LYS A 581 44.48 -9.10 13.35
C LYS A 581 43.26 -9.31 14.23
N GLN A 582 42.85 -8.24 14.88
CA GLN A 582 41.59 -8.15 15.61
C GLN A 582 40.98 -6.78 15.33
N LEU A 583 39.69 -6.75 15.06
CA LEU A 583 38.89 -5.54 14.86
C LEU A 583 37.60 -5.69 15.65
N GLU A 584 37.40 -4.83 16.64
CA GLU A 584 36.05 -4.59 17.17
C GLU A 584 35.37 -3.63 16.19
N VAL A 585 34.32 -4.10 15.52
CA VAL A 585 33.74 -3.38 14.39
C VAL A 585 32.91 -2.21 14.93
N PRO A 586 33.22 -0.96 14.54
CA PRO A 586 32.41 0.19 14.92
C PRO A 586 30.97 0.05 14.43
N ALA A 587 30.00 0.60 15.16
CA ALA A 587 28.59 0.53 14.77
C ALA A 587 28.31 1.08 13.35
N SER A 588 29.10 2.04 12.87
CA SER A 588 29.03 2.57 11.51
C SER A 588 29.40 1.54 10.43
N GLU A 589 30.19 0.54 10.78
CA GLU A 589 30.66 -0.53 9.88
C GLU A 589 29.80 -1.80 10.00
N ILE A 590 28.73 -1.76 10.80
CA ILE A 590 27.73 -2.82 10.94
C ILE A 590 26.56 -2.48 10.02
N ASN A 591 26.17 -3.44 9.18
CA ASN A 591 25.09 -3.31 8.20
C ASN A 591 25.24 -2.03 7.35
N ARG A 592 26.49 -1.67 6.99
CA ARG A 592 26.85 -0.45 6.24
C ARG A 592 26.28 0.84 6.86
N GLY A 593 26.20 0.91 8.19
CA GLY A 593 25.73 2.08 8.93
C GLY A 593 24.22 2.13 9.14
N PHE A 594 23.45 1.16 8.62
CA PHE A 594 21.99 1.20 8.64
C PHE A 594 21.35 0.59 9.89
N ARG A 595 22.02 -0.28 10.67
CA ARG A 595 21.44 -0.96 11.85
C ARG A 595 22.46 -1.44 12.89
N SER A 596 22.07 -1.40 14.18
CA SER A 596 22.69 -2.18 15.27
C SER A 596 22.65 -3.70 14.98
N LEU A 597 23.41 -4.52 15.71
CA LEU A 597 23.39 -5.99 15.56
C LEU A 597 22.04 -6.58 15.99
N THR A 598 21.19 -6.91 15.03
CA THR A 598 19.86 -7.47 15.29
C THR A 598 19.79 -8.96 15.00
N ALA A 599 18.89 -9.68 15.67
CA ALA A 599 18.57 -11.06 15.34
C ALA A 599 18.27 -11.21 13.83
N GLY A 600 18.84 -12.23 13.20
CA GLY A 600 18.82 -12.40 11.75
C GLY A 600 20.18 -12.27 11.08
N ASP A 601 20.17 -12.01 9.78
CA ASP A 601 21.36 -11.78 8.97
C ASP A 601 22.00 -10.42 9.30
N ASN A 602 23.33 -10.41 9.43
CA ASN A 602 24.14 -9.21 9.64
C ASN A 602 25.34 -9.22 8.69
N ILE A 603 25.79 -8.03 8.31
CA ILE A 603 27.01 -7.81 7.53
C ILE A 603 27.92 -6.86 8.31
N ILE A 604 29.21 -7.16 8.38
CA ILE A 604 30.23 -6.22 8.86
C ILE A 604 31.22 -5.92 7.75
N THR A 605 31.77 -4.71 7.75
CA THR A 605 32.83 -4.31 6.83
C THR A 605 34.17 -4.30 7.57
N VAL A 606 35.16 -5.01 7.03
CA VAL A 606 36.55 -5.01 7.48
C VAL A 606 37.37 -4.18 6.48
N PRO A 607 37.90 -3.01 6.90
CA PRO A 607 38.58 -2.11 5.97
C PRO A 607 39.84 -2.72 5.32
N ALA A 608 40.12 -2.34 4.07
CA ALA A 608 41.24 -2.83 3.25
C ALA A 608 42.60 -2.74 3.97
N GLU A 609 42.78 -1.71 4.80
CA GLU A 609 43.98 -1.49 5.61
C GLU A 609 44.32 -2.62 6.58
N TYR A 610 43.32 -3.39 7.02
CA TYR A 610 43.54 -4.57 7.87
C TYR A 610 44.26 -5.69 7.11
N PHE A 611 44.22 -5.67 5.78
CA PHE A 611 44.84 -6.67 4.90
C PHE A 611 46.16 -6.20 4.26
N LYS A 612 46.41 -4.90 4.15
CA LYS A 612 47.62 -4.33 3.50
C LYS A 612 48.95 -4.88 4.03
N SER A 613 49.04 -5.08 5.35
CA SER A 613 50.27 -5.58 6.00
C SER A 613 50.46 -7.10 5.92
N LEU A 614 49.52 -7.83 5.31
CA LEU A 614 49.57 -9.29 5.21
C LEU A 614 50.30 -9.72 3.94
N SER A 615 50.89 -10.91 3.98
CA SER A 615 51.49 -11.54 2.80
C SER A 615 50.41 -12.26 1.99
N ASN A 616 50.67 -12.53 0.71
CA ASN A 616 49.76 -13.38 -0.06
C ASN A 616 49.65 -14.75 0.60
N GLY A 617 48.42 -15.23 0.77
CA GLY A 617 48.18 -16.50 1.44
C GLY A 617 46.80 -16.63 2.06
N THR A 618 46.53 -17.81 2.63
CA THR A 618 45.27 -18.14 3.29
C THR A 618 45.35 -17.79 4.77
N TYR A 619 44.40 -17.00 5.24
CA TYR A 619 44.18 -16.67 6.64
C TYR A 619 42.82 -17.23 7.07
N TYR A 620 42.67 -17.49 8.37
CA TYR A 620 41.45 -18.02 8.97
C TYR A 620 40.83 -16.96 9.86
N TYR A 621 39.51 -16.85 9.92
CA TYR A 621 38.87 -15.86 10.75
C TYR A 621 37.63 -16.41 11.46
N VAL A 622 37.26 -15.71 12.53
CA VAL A 622 36.02 -15.94 13.29
C VAL A 622 35.37 -14.60 13.60
N ILE A 623 34.06 -14.65 13.77
CA ILE A 623 33.26 -13.56 14.30
C ILE A 623 32.83 -13.91 15.72
N MET A 624 32.98 -12.94 16.61
CA MET A 624 32.49 -13.02 17.98
C MET A 624 31.47 -11.92 18.19
N VAL A 625 30.28 -12.26 18.68
CA VAL A 625 29.25 -11.30 19.05
C VAL A 625 29.00 -11.34 20.55
N LYS A 626 28.62 -10.20 21.13
CA LYS A 626 28.34 -10.09 22.56
C LYS A 626 27.06 -9.32 22.79
N ASP A 627 26.13 -9.83 23.60
CA ASP A 627 24.90 -9.12 23.96
C ASP A 627 25.09 -8.11 25.11
N ASP A 628 24.01 -7.42 25.49
CA ASP A 628 24.01 -6.45 26.58
C ASP A 628 24.28 -7.07 27.96
N ALA A 629 24.01 -8.37 28.14
CA ALA A 629 24.31 -9.12 29.36
C ALA A 629 25.77 -9.61 29.39
N GLY A 630 26.53 -9.40 28.30
CA GLY A 630 27.90 -9.83 28.16
C GLY A 630 28.07 -11.30 27.78
N LYS A 631 27.00 -11.98 27.37
CA LYS A 631 27.06 -13.34 26.82
C LYS A 631 27.64 -13.28 25.41
N GLU A 632 28.57 -14.19 25.13
CA GLU A 632 29.29 -14.24 23.86
C GLU A 632 28.85 -15.44 23.02
N ALA A 633 28.72 -15.23 21.71
CA ALA A 633 28.61 -16.30 20.71
C ALA A 633 29.72 -16.16 19.69
N ARG A 634 30.13 -17.30 19.11
CA ARG A 634 31.24 -17.38 18.17
C ARG A 634 30.81 -18.15 16.94
N SER A 635 31.21 -17.66 15.77
CA SER A 635 31.04 -18.39 14.52
C SER A 635 31.95 -19.63 14.47
N SER A 636 31.65 -20.53 13.52
CA SER A 636 32.65 -21.45 12.98
C SER A 636 33.84 -20.70 12.37
N VAL A 637 34.92 -21.42 12.07
CA VAL A 637 36.12 -20.86 11.42
C VAL A 637 35.91 -20.86 9.92
N ASP A 638 36.08 -19.71 9.29
CA ASP A 638 36.14 -19.58 7.83
C ASP A 638 37.50 -19.03 7.38
N LYS A 639 37.76 -18.96 6.08
CA LYS A 639 39.04 -18.57 5.50
C LYS A 639 38.90 -17.38 4.54
N ILE A 640 39.93 -16.55 4.51
CA ILE A 640 40.10 -15.46 3.55
C ILE A 640 41.44 -15.61 2.85
N ILE A 641 41.45 -15.48 1.52
CA ILE A 641 42.66 -15.56 0.71
C ILE A 641 43.09 -14.12 0.40
N ILE A 642 44.29 -13.73 0.81
CA ILE A 642 44.87 -12.43 0.49
C ILE A 642 45.70 -12.54 -0.79
N VAL A 643 45.40 -11.69 -1.76
CA VAL A 643 46.17 -11.52 -3.00
C VAL A 643 46.61 -10.06 -3.14
N LYS A 644 47.79 -9.84 -3.70
CA LYS A 644 48.37 -8.52 -3.96
C LYS A 644 48.74 -8.38 -5.41
#